data_AF-A0A178F489-F1
#
_entry.id   AF-A0A178F489-F1
#
_cell.length_a   1.000
_cell.length_b   1.000
_cell.length_c   1.000
_cell.angle_alpha   90.00
_cell.angle_beta   90.00
_cell.angle_gamma   90.00
#
_symmetry.space_group_name_H-M   'P 1'
#
loop_
_entity.id
_entity.type
_entity.pdbx_description
1 polymer ?
#
loop_
_entity_poly.entity_id
_entity_poly.type
_entity_poly.pdbx_seq_one_letter_code
_entity_poly.pdbx_strand_id
1 'polypeptide(L)'
;MALDREHGVSKDLSTIDTSPLPAHARGPSQIFTQGGYGGTGDETSGSEDDSSSAMSVSKQVELEAGHAIKYRTCSWQKTAALLFSEYICLAIMSFPYSYSVLGLVPGLILTVVVAGMVLYTSLVIWKYCLRHPDVRDICDIGQRLFWGSRAAWYLTAIMFLLNNTFIQGLHCLVGAQYLNTMTNHSTCTVLFVAVTAVISFVCSIPRTFNTLSKLATLSAFFTFISVLLSMIFAGLEAHPAKYNPDPNHKGPDGKLMGGEPIVTAFPLPGTTFVAGMSAFLNISYTFIGQITLPSFIAEMRNPKDFSKALWVVTIAEIIVFSIVGAIVYVFTGTQYMTAPAFGSLSNEVYKKVAFSFMVPTLIFLGVLYASVSARFIFFRLFDNTRHKTEHTLVGWSSWAGILAVLWILAFIVAEVIPFFTDLLSIMSSLFDSFFGFIFWGVAYLRMQSADEAEKPGKPRSIRGWIGWGVNVFLIGVGLLFLGPGTYASVDSVVLNYQSGKELISPRDRLLESSPSLFRSFSDFILAAELCPVLIPEVRNSIFTMKSIARVPQLARSGVFQARVSSRCWSGVTYGAQLSRHHRRIHGAPTVRYRQPLIASSTLGTPSGLRYASSSSAAESDIKRTQFYDFHVEHKGKMVPFAGYAMPLQYADLSHVESHKWTREKASLFDVSHMVQHHIIGPGARDLLMKITPASLDSLKDNHSTLSCLLDESTGGIVDDTVVTRLGPESFYFVTNAGRRKEDLEFLTKEIEAFRNSQDPSKRDSVINWTILDNRALVALQGPASASALQPLIKKETSADADLSTLHFGQCRQLHLNFPDGSSTPSRLLISRTGYTGEDGFEISIPTDSDANLPRRVAELLISNPDVKLAGLAARDSLRLEAGMCLYGHDISLSETPPVAGLGWVVGKDRRDPSSPLSKFNGASTILPQLASPAKTLTRRRVGFTVEGGAPAREGAVIVDLADGKTEVGVVTSGLPSPTLGGTNIAMGYIKQGLHKKGTEVGILVRKKLRKATVTPMPWIESKFYRG
;
A
#
# COMPACT_ATOMS: atom_id res chain seq x y z
N MET A 1 -6.21 30.87 62.88
CA MET A 1 -4.87 31.43 62.58
C MET A 1 -5.07 32.35 61.37
N ALA A 2 -5.08 33.68 61.46
CA ALA A 2 -4.20 34.64 62.17
C ALA A 2 -2.84 34.76 61.45
N LEU A 3 -2.34 35.93 60.98
CA LEU A 3 -2.80 37.35 60.93
C LEU A 3 -2.26 37.99 59.59
N ASP A 4 -2.54 39.21 59.10
CA ASP A 4 -3.36 40.38 59.50
C ASP A 4 -3.75 41.23 58.23
N ARG A 5 -4.63 42.26 58.22
CA ARG A 5 -4.48 43.75 58.44
C ARG A 5 -3.36 44.50 57.65
N GLU A 6 -3.37 45.83 57.44
CA GLU A 6 -4.30 46.95 57.80
C GLU A 6 -4.81 47.76 56.56
N HIS A 7 -6.11 48.10 56.53
CA HIS A 7 -6.72 49.46 56.44
C HIS A 7 -6.72 50.22 55.09
N GLY A 8 -7.79 50.95 54.73
CA GLY A 8 -9.10 51.10 55.41
C GLY A 8 -10.08 52.09 54.75
N VAL A 9 -11.14 52.46 55.48
CA VAL A 9 -12.14 53.55 55.22
C VAL A 9 -13.09 53.31 54.00
N SER A 10 -14.32 52.80 54.20
CA SER A 10 -15.62 53.51 54.43
C SER A 10 -16.19 54.26 53.18
N LYS A 11 -17.50 54.27 52.84
CA LYS A 11 -18.73 54.19 53.67
C LYS A 11 -20.02 53.88 52.83
N ASP A 12 -21.11 53.47 53.50
CA ASP A 12 -22.57 53.83 53.37
C ASP A 12 -23.23 54.13 51.99
N LEU A 13 -24.50 53.78 51.66
CA LEU A 13 -25.55 52.89 52.22
C LEU A 13 -26.77 52.73 51.22
N SER A 14 -27.79 51.95 51.60
CA SER A 14 -29.24 52.02 51.23
C SER A 14 -29.75 51.77 49.78
N THR A 15 -30.23 50.54 49.56
CA THR A 15 -31.63 50.15 49.16
C THR A 15 -32.55 51.05 48.32
N ILE A 16 -33.27 50.43 47.35
CA ILE A 16 -34.72 50.60 47.08
C ILE A 16 -35.26 49.35 46.34
N ASP A 17 -36.58 49.13 46.31
CA ASP A 17 -37.23 47.82 46.14
C ASP A 17 -38.30 47.74 45.01
N THR A 18 -38.68 46.51 44.62
CA THR A 18 -39.86 46.06 43.84
C THR A 18 -40.24 46.69 42.48
N SER A 19 -40.47 45.81 41.50
CA SER A 19 -41.18 46.08 40.24
C SER A 19 -42.72 46.17 40.42
N PRO A 20 -43.47 46.64 39.41
CA PRO A 20 -44.33 45.68 38.71
C PRO A 20 -44.69 45.94 37.21
N LEU A 21 -44.90 44.83 36.47
CA LEU A 21 -45.84 44.67 35.33
C LEU A 21 -45.48 45.38 33.96
N PRO A 22 -46.23 45.16 32.84
CA PRO A 22 -46.00 43.96 32.02
C PRO A 22 -46.06 44.14 30.48
N ALA A 23 -45.77 43.04 29.77
CA ALA A 23 -46.36 42.59 28.49
C ALA A 23 -46.62 43.56 27.31
N HIS A 24 -46.14 43.16 26.12
CA HIS A 24 -47.02 43.01 24.95
C HIS A 24 -46.55 41.85 24.06
N ALA A 25 -47.44 41.27 23.26
CA ALA A 25 -47.19 40.04 22.51
C ALA A 25 -47.88 40.00 21.13
N ARG A 26 -47.29 39.22 20.21
CA ARG A 26 -47.80 38.78 18.89
C ARG A 26 -47.97 39.88 17.81
N GLY A 27 -47.58 39.55 16.57
CA GLY A 27 -47.87 40.32 15.36
C GLY A 27 -46.82 40.09 14.25
N PRO A 28 -47.17 39.53 13.07
CA PRO A 28 -46.18 39.11 12.08
C PRO A 28 -46.11 40.01 10.83
N SER A 29 -44.94 39.97 10.17
CA SER A 29 -44.71 40.08 8.72
C SER A 29 -45.52 41.09 7.87
N GLN A 30 -44.82 42.06 7.29
CA GLN A 30 -45.13 42.54 5.93
C GLN A 30 -43.88 42.68 5.06
N ILE A 31 -44.10 42.46 3.76
CA ILE A 31 -43.18 42.74 2.66
C ILE A 31 -43.35 44.22 2.28
N PHE A 32 -42.29 44.89 1.81
CA PHE A 32 -42.46 46.15 1.07
C PHE A 32 -41.60 46.20 -0.20
N THR A 33 -42.13 46.91 -1.19
CA THR A 33 -41.67 46.92 -2.59
C THR A 33 -40.85 48.16 -2.95
N GLN A 34 -40.38 48.21 -4.19
CA GLN A 34 -39.62 49.31 -4.80
C GLN A 34 -40.29 50.68 -4.63
N GLY A 35 -39.45 51.71 -4.53
CA GLY A 35 -39.78 53.10 -4.82
C GLY A 35 -38.47 53.86 -5.10
N GLY A 36 -38.48 54.75 -6.09
CA GLY A 36 -37.31 55.57 -6.43
C GLY A 36 -37.72 56.82 -7.18
N TYR A 37 -36.88 57.85 -7.14
CA TYR A 37 -36.98 59.06 -7.97
C TYR A 37 -35.58 59.69 -8.10
N GLY A 38 -35.33 60.42 -9.19
CA GLY A 38 -34.01 60.98 -9.51
C GLY A 38 -33.85 62.47 -9.20
N GLY A 39 -32.60 62.94 -9.24
CA GLY A 39 -32.21 64.35 -9.11
C GLY A 39 -30.91 64.63 -9.90
N THR A 40 -30.81 65.82 -10.48
CA THR A 40 -29.71 66.28 -11.34
C THR A 40 -28.37 66.38 -10.61
N GLY A 41 -27.26 66.10 -11.31
CA GLY A 41 -25.91 66.09 -10.72
C GLY A 41 -25.09 67.36 -10.95
N ASP A 42 -23.80 67.27 -10.62
CA ASP A 42 -22.71 68.11 -11.11
C ASP A 42 -21.41 67.27 -11.12
N GLU A 43 -20.39 67.67 -11.89
CA GLU A 43 -19.11 66.94 -11.98
C GLU A 43 -18.00 67.64 -11.18
N THR A 44 -17.58 67.03 -10.06
CA THR A 44 -16.27 67.33 -9.44
C THR A 44 -15.53 66.04 -9.07
N SER A 45 -14.22 66.03 -9.32
CA SER A 45 -13.35 64.88 -9.11
C SER A 45 -12.82 64.85 -7.67
N GLY A 46 -13.35 63.93 -6.86
CA GLY A 46 -12.95 63.78 -5.45
C GLY A 46 -13.12 62.35 -4.93
N SER A 47 -12.11 61.86 -4.22
CA SER A 47 -12.03 60.55 -3.61
C SER A 47 -13.13 60.23 -2.60
N GLU A 48 -14.10 59.35 -2.93
CA GLU A 48 -15.01 58.76 -1.94
C GLU A 48 -15.57 57.40 -2.37
N ASP A 49 -15.26 56.33 -1.61
CA ASP A 49 -15.92 55.01 -1.71
C ASP A 49 -15.71 54.14 -0.43
N ASP A 50 -15.25 54.74 0.69
CA ASP A 50 -14.77 54.01 1.89
C ASP A 50 -15.68 54.16 3.13
N SER A 51 -16.68 55.06 3.05
CA SER A 51 -17.54 55.49 4.16
C SER A 51 -18.67 54.51 4.50
N SER A 52 -19.38 53.97 3.50
CA SER A 52 -20.54 53.09 3.72
C SER A 52 -20.19 51.79 4.48
N SER A 53 -19.02 51.21 4.17
CA SER A 53 -18.49 50.04 4.86
C SER A 53 -17.97 50.33 6.28
N ALA A 54 -17.60 51.58 6.58
CA ALA A 54 -17.16 51.97 7.92
C ALA A 54 -18.33 52.05 8.91
N MET A 55 -19.53 52.44 8.45
CA MET A 55 -20.73 52.55 9.30
C MET A 55 -21.24 51.20 9.82
N SER A 56 -21.16 50.12 9.05
CA SER A 56 -21.69 48.81 9.47
C SER A 56 -20.81 48.11 10.51
N VAL A 57 -19.48 48.12 10.31
CA VAL A 57 -18.52 47.49 11.22
C VAL A 57 -18.43 48.25 12.55
N SER A 58 -18.41 49.58 12.52
CA SER A 58 -18.37 50.42 13.73
C SER A 58 -19.58 50.16 14.64
N LYS A 59 -20.78 50.07 14.05
CA LYS A 59 -22.02 49.80 14.78
C LYS A 59 -22.05 48.43 15.47
N GLN A 60 -21.30 47.45 14.95
CA GLN A 60 -21.09 46.16 15.65
C GLN A 60 -20.04 46.26 16.77
N VAL A 61 -18.99 47.09 16.60
CA VAL A 61 -18.00 47.33 17.66
C VAL A 61 -18.63 48.07 18.86
N GLU A 62 -19.56 49.00 18.60
CA GLU A 62 -20.37 49.66 19.64
C GLU A 62 -21.25 48.65 20.40
N LEU A 63 -21.90 47.71 19.69
CA LEU A 63 -22.68 46.62 20.29
C LEU A 63 -21.83 45.62 21.10
N GLU A 64 -20.53 45.48 20.81
CA GLU A 64 -19.59 44.68 21.63
C GLU A 64 -18.98 45.47 22.81
N ALA A 65 -19.04 46.81 22.81
CA ALA A 65 -18.32 47.64 23.77
C ALA A 65 -18.76 47.43 25.24
N GLY A 66 -20.03 47.09 25.46
CA GLY A 66 -20.62 46.84 26.79
C GLY A 66 -20.53 45.39 27.30
N HIS A 67 -19.95 44.46 26.53
CA HIS A 67 -19.92 43.03 26.91
C HIS A 67 -18.60 42.60 27.57
N ALA A 68 -18.71 41.78 28.61
CA ALA A 68 -17.56 41.29 29.39
C ALA A 68 -16.61 40.36 28.61
N ILE A 69 -17.09 39.75 27.52
CA ILE A 69 -16.28 38.96 26.58
C ILE A 69 -16.24 39.71 25.25
N LYS A 70 -15.07 40.25 24.91
CA LYS A 70 -14.81 40.86 23.60
C LYS A 70 -14.37 39.77 22.64
N TYR A 71 -15.08 39.59 21.52
CA TYR A 71 -14.79 38.51 20.57
C TYR A 71 -13.75 38.94 19.53
N ARG A 72 -13.83 40.19 19.07
CA ARG A 72 -12.86 40.81 18.13
C ARG A 72 -11.50 41.10 18.77
N THR A 73 -10.73 40.05 19.05
CA THR A 73 -9.43 40.15 19.75
C THR A 73 -8.21 40.11 18.82
N CYS A 74 -8.35 39.58 17.59
CA CYS A 74 -7.24 39.26 16.71
C CYS A 74 -6.75 40.48 15.90
N SER A 75 -5.43 40.56 15.63
CA SER A 75 -4.85 41.53 14.70
C SER A 75 -4.50 40.85 13.37
N TRP A 76 -4.25 41.61 12.31
CA TRP A 76 -3.94 41.00 11.00
C TRP A 76 -2.66 40.16 11.03
N GLN A 77 -1.65 40.52 11.82
CA GLN A 77 -0.42 39.72 11.99
C GLN A 77 -0.70 38.40 12.72
N LYS A 78 -1.54 38.43 13.76
CA LYS A 78 -1.97 37.20 14.46
C LYS A 78 -2.85 36.33 13.57
N THR A 79 -3.71 36.95 12.76
CA THR A 79 -4.55 36.25 11.77
C THR A 79 -3.68 35.61 10.70
N ALA A 80 -2.66 36.32 10.20
CA ALA A 80 -1.67 35.77 9.28
C ALA A 80 -0.95 34.55 9.87
N ALA A 81 -0.47 34.64 11.12
CA ALA A 81 0.17 33.51 11.80
C ALA A 81 -0.77 32.31 12.04
N LEU A 82 -2.07 32.55 12.27
CA LEU A 82 -3.08 31.49 12.42
C LEU A 82 -3.42 30.83 11.08
N LEU A 83 -3.66 31.62 10.03
CA LEU A 83 -3.85 31.10 8.68
C LEU A 83 -2.63 30.30 8.21
N PHE A 84 -1.42 30.82 8.40
CA PHE A 84 -0.17 30.12 8.09
C PHE A 84 0.01 28.82 8.89
N SER A 85 -0.56 28.73 10.11
CA SER A 85 -0.59 27.50 10.92
C SER A 85 -1.60 26.45 10.44
N GLU A 86 -2.62 26.89 9.70
CA GLU A 86 -3.66 26.06 9.09
C GLU A 86 -3.23 25.57 7.70
N TYR A 87 -2.60 26.45 6.90
CA TYR A 87 -2.13 26.14 5.55
C TYR A 87 -0.79 25.39 5.52
N ILE A 88 0.19 25.77 6.36
CA ILE A 88 1.39 24.94 6.58
C ILE A 88 1.04 23.82 7.57
N CYS A 89 0.12 22.97 7.11
CA CYS A 89 -0.27 21.73 7.72
C CYS A 89 0.56 20.58 7.13
N LEU A 90 0.11 19.36 7.44
CA LEU A 90 0.67 18.11 6.96
C LEU A 90 0.68 17.94 5.42
N ALA A 91 -0.27 18.58 4.72
CA ALA A 91 -0.47 18.38 3.28
C ALA A 91 0.70 18.89 2.40
N ILE A 92 1.55 19.79 2.92
CA ILE A 92 2.82 20.20 2.27
C ILE A 92 3.69 19.00 1.88
N MET A 93 3.64 17.91 2.66
CA MET A 93 4.42 16.70 2.41
C MET A 93 3.93 15.89 1.20
N SER A 94 2.89 16.36 0.48
CA SER A 94 2.45 15.86 -0.83
C SER A 94 3.11 16.57 -2.03
N PHE A 95 3.73 17.75 -1.85
CA PHE A 95 4.33 18.51 -2.95
C PHE A 95 5.48 17.78 -3.65
N PRO A 96 6.44 17.14 -2.92
CA PRO A 96 7.51 16.38 -3.58
C PRO A 96 6.98 15.23 -4.45
N TYR A 97 5.90 14.57 -4.02
CA TYR A 97 5.20 13.55 -4.80
C TYR A 97 4.49 14.13 -6.03
N SER A 98 3.76 15.23 -5.85
CA SER A 98 3.03 15.88 -6.94
C SER A 98 4.00 16.39 -8.03
N TYR A 99 5.18 16.87 -7.63
CA TYR A 99 6.25 17.25 -8.57
C TYR A 99 6.90 16.05 -9.25
N SER A 100 6.97 14.88 -8.60
CA SER A 100 7.45 13.65 -9.25
C SER A 100 6.51 13.10 -10.33
N VAL A 101 5.21 13.37 -10.22
CA VAL A 101 4.22 12.96 -11.24
C VAL A 101 4.12 13.98 -12.38
N LEU A 102 4.14 15.27 -12.04
CA LEU A 102 3.94 16.40 -12.98
C LEU A 102 5.25 16.90 -13.64
N GLY A 103 6.41 16.47 -13.13
CA GLY A 103 7.68 17.13 -13.41
C GLY A 103 7.80 18.48 -12.69
N LEU A 104 9.04 18.91 -12.45
CA LEU A 104 9.35 20.08 -11.64
C LEU A 104 8.75 21.38 -12.20
N VAL A 105 8.76 21.60 -13.51
CA VAL A 105 8.32 22.87 -14.11
C VAL A 105 6.78 23.02 -14.09
N PRO A 106 5.97 22.06 -14.58
CA PRO A 106 4.51 22.12 -14.41
C PRO A 106 4.08 22.13 -12.94
N GLY A 107 4.77 21.39 -12.06
CA GLY A 107 4.49 21.39 -10.62
C GLY A 107 4.63 22.78 -9.99
N LEU A 108 5.75 23.47 -10.24
CA LEU A 108 5.98 24.85 -9.77
C LEU A 108 5.00 25.86 -10.40
N ILE A 109 4.70 25.73 -11.70
CA ILE A 109 3.72 26.60 -12.37
C ILE A 109 2.33 26.44 -11.76
N LEU A 110 1.87 25.19 -11.56
CA LEU A 110 0.56 24.92 -10.96
C LEU A 110 0.51 25.40 -9.50
N THR A 111 1.60 25.25 -8.74
CA THR A 111 1.73 25.81 -7.38
C THR A 111 1.45 27.32 -7.36
N VAL A 112 2.09 28.10 -8.24
CA VAL A 112 1.89 29.56 -8.32
C VAL A 112 0.51 29.92 -8.87
N VAL A 113 0.02 29.22 -9.90
CA VAL A 113 -1.27 29.50 -10.55
C VAL A 113 -2.45 29.21 -9.61
N VAL A 114 -2.44 28.07 -8.90
CA VAL A 114 -3.51 27.73 -7.96
C VAL A 114 -3.50 28.66 -6.75
N ALA A 115 -2.33 28.95 -6.17
CA ALA A 115 -2.19 29.94 -5.11
C ALA A 115 -2.75 31.32 -5.53
N GLY A 116 -2.51 31.74 -6.78
CA GLY A 116 -3.08 32.96 -7.35
C GLY A 116 -4.62 32.94 -7.46
N MET A 117 -5.21 31.81 -7.88
CA MET A 117 -6.67 31.64 -7.93
C MET A 117 -7.30 31.59 -6.53
N VAL A 118 -6.64 30.92 -5.57
CA VAL A 118 -7.05 30.84 -4.16
C VAL A 118 -7.00 32.21 -3.49
N LEU A 119 -5.94 32.99 -3.70
CA LEU A 119 -5.84 34.35 -3.22
C LEU A 119 -6.92 35.25 -3.84
N TYR A 120 -7.20 35.08 -5.14
CA TYR A 120 -8.29 35.79 -5.79
C TYR A 120 -9.65 35.47 -5.14
N THR A 121 -10.01 34.20 -4.97
CA THR A 121 -11.29 33.83 -4.35
C THR A 121 -11.35 34.23 -2.88
N SER A 122 -10.24 34.15 -2.14
CA SER A 122 -10.13 34.65 -0.76
C SER A 122 -10.34 36.17 -0.65
N LEU A 123 -9.87 36.94 -1.64
CA LEU A 123 -10.15 38.38 -1.74
C LEU A 123 -11.59 38.69 -2.17
N VAL A 124 -12.30 37.75 -2.81
CA VAL A 124 -13.76 37.82 -3.05
C VAL A 124 -14.54 37.54 -1.76
N ILE A 125 -14.17 36.51 -0.99
CA ILE A 125 -14.75 36.23 0.35
C ILE A 125 -14.65 37.45 1.24
N TRP A 126 -13.46 38.02 1.36
CA TRP A 126 -13.20 39.19 2.19
C TRP A 126 -14.14 40.35 1.86
N LYS A 127 -14.35 40.65 0.57
CA LYS A 127 -15.30 41.68 0.12
C LYS A 127 -16.76 41.30 0.39
N TYR A 128 -17.11 40.03 0.21
CA TYR A 128 -18.45 39.53 0.51
C TYR A 128 -18.79 39.67 1.99
N CYS A 129 -17.88 39.29 2.89
CA CYS A 129 -18.03 39.44 4.35
C CYS A 129 -18.07 40.92 4.78
N LEU A 130 -17.34 41.82 4.13
CA LEU A 130 -17.43 43.27 4.38
C LEU A 130 -18.79 43.86 3.95
N ARG A 131 -19.43 43.31 2.89
CA ARG A 131 -20.78 43.70 2.44
C ARG A 131 -21.90 43.03 3.25
N HIS A 132 -21.64 41.86 3.83
CA HIS A 132 -22.60 41.09 4.62
C HIS A 132 -22.05 40.75 6.02
N PRO A 133 -21.82 41.75 6.90
CA PRO A 133 -21.23 41.56 8.22
C PRO A 133 -22.16 40.86 9.24
N ASP A 134 -23.37 40.50 8.83
CA ASP A 134 -24.34 39.71 9.58
C ASP A 134 -24.14 38.19 9.42
N VAL A 135 -23.44 37.77 8.36
CA VAL A 135 -23.01 36.39 8.11
C VAL A 135 -21.94 35.95 9.12
N ARG A 136 -22.00 34.69 9.57
CA ARG A 136 -21.06 34.14 10.57
C ARG A 136 -20.41 32.81 10.20
N ASP A 137 -21.06 31.97 9.40
CA ASP A 137 -20.47 30.73 8.89
C ASP A 137 -20.81 30.48 7.41
N ILE A 138 -20.13 29.49 6.81
CA ILE A 138 -20.21 29.18 5.38
C ILE A 138 -21.60 28.70 4.93
N CYS A 139 -22.43 28.17 5.84
CA CYS A 139 -23.76 27.65 5.51
C CYS A 139 -24.73 28.80 5.27
N ASP A 140 -24.61 29.86 6.05
CA ASP A 140 -25.39 31.10 5.90
C ASP A 140 -25.01 31.83 4.58
N ILE A 141 -23.74 31.72 4.15
CA ILE A 141 -23.29 32.16 2.82
C ILE A 141 -23.95 31.31 1.73
N GLY A 142 -23.83 29.98 1.80
CA GLY A 142 -24.41 29.06 0.81
C GLY A 142 -25.90 29.33 0.58
N GLN A 143 -26.67 29.51 1.66
CA GLN A 143 -28.08 29.89 1.58
C GLN A 143 -28.30 31.19 0.80
N ARG A 144 -27.51 32.24 1.05
CA ARG A 144 -27.66 33.55 0.40
C ARG A 144 -27.25 33.54 -1.07
N LEU A 145 -26.19 32.82 -1.41
CA LEU A 145 -25.75 32.65 -2.80
C LEU A 145 -26.82 31.97 -3.65
N PHE A 146 -27.47 30.93 -3.11
CA PHE A 146 -28.50 30.15 -3.79
C PHE A 146 -29.92 30.60 -3.39
N TRP A 147 -30.22 31.89 -3.62
CA TRP A 147 -31.57 32.49 -3.55
C TRP A 147 -32.32 32.32 -2.22
N GLY A 148 -31.62 32.23 -1.09
CA GLY A 148 -32.23 32.03 0.23
C GLY A 148 -32.67 30.58 0.50
N SER A 149 -32.35 29.63 -0.37
CA SER A 149 -32.85 28.25 -0.32
C SER A 149 -32.40 27.51 0.94
N ARG A 150 -33.37 27.03 1.74
CA ARG A 150 -33.10 26.15 2.89
C ARG A 150 -32.41 24.85 2.46
N ALA A 151 -32.71 24.34 1.27
CA ALA A 151 -32.04 23.14 0.74
C ALA A 151 -30.54 23.40 0.50
N ALA A 152 -30.17 24.58 -0.01
CA ALA A 152 -28.77 24.97 -0.15
C ALA A 152 -28.08 25.15 1.21
N TRP A 153 -28.80 25.66 2.24
CA TRP A 153 -28.27 25.71 3.62
C TRP A 153 -27.93 24.31 4.14
N TYR A 154 -28.88 23.35 4.05
CA TYR A 154 -28.66 21.97 4.50
C TYR A 154 -27.57 21.24 3.72
N LEU A 155 -27.52 21.39 2.40
CA LEU A 155 -26.45 20.82 1.57
C LEU A 155 -25.08 21.37 1.99
N THR A 156 -24.97 22.69 2.17
CA THR A 156 -23.72 23.33 2.62
C THR A 156 -23.32 22.85 4.01
N ALA A 157 -24.27 22.66 4.93
CA ALA A 157 -24.02 22.13 6.27
C ALA A 157 -23.55 20.67 6.25
N ILE A 158 -24.10 19.83 5.36
CA ILE A 158 -23.63 18.45 5.14
C ILE A 158 -22.20 18.47 4.60
N MET A 159 -21.92 19.26 3.56
CA MET A 159 -20.57 19.37 2.98
C MET A 159 -19.54 19.89 3.98
N PHE A 160 -19.90 20.90 4.80
CA PHE A 160 -19.05 21.43 5.86
C PHE A 160 -18.70 20.37 6.90
N LEU A 161 -19.69 19.61 7.40
CA LEU A 161 -19.45 18.56 8.38
C LEU A 161 -18.67 17.37 7.78
N LEU A 162 -18.92 17.00 6.52
CA LEU A 162 -18.16 15.95 5.84
C LEU A 162 -16.71 16.37 5.62
N ASN A 163 -16.45 17.55 5.06
CA ASN A 163 -15.08 18.08 4.87
C ASN A 163 -14.28 18.04 6.16
N ASN A 164 -14.83 18.59 7.25
CA ASN A 164 -14.16 18.63 8.54
C ASN A 164 -13.95 17.23 9.14
N THR A 165 -14.79 16.24 8.80
CA THR A 165 -14.65 14.85 9.23
C THR A 165 -13.59 14.10 8.41
N PHE A 166 -13.47 14.39 7.11
CA PHE A 166 -12.37 13.90 6.29
C PHE A 166 -11.02 14.48 6.75
N ILE A 167 -10.97 15.75 7.18
CA ILE A 167 -9.77 16.33 7.83
C ILE A 167 -9.41 15.55 9.10
N GLN A 168 -10.38 15.27 9.98
CA GLN A 168 -10.13 14.43 11.16
C GLN A 168 -9.61 13.04 10.76
N GLY A 169 -10.15 12.44 9.70
CA GLY A 169 -9.69 11.15 9.14
C GLY A 169 -8.25 11.19 8.62
N LEU A 170 -7.86 12.24 7.90
CA LEU A 170 -6.48 12.46 7.44
C LEU A 170 -5.50 12.51 8.63
N HIS A 171 -5.91 13.16 9.72
CA HIS A 171 -5.13 13.22 10.96
C HIS A 171 -5.03 11.85 11.66
N CYS A 172 -6.10 11.04 11.66
CA CYS A 172 -6.07 9.65 12.12
C CYS A 172 -5.13 8.77 11.28
N LEU A 173 -5.24 8.84 9.95
CA LEU A 173 -4.43 8.06 9.00
C LEU A 173 -2.94 8.33 9.18
N VAL A 174 -2.53 9.60 9.17
CA VAL A 174 -1.09 9.92 9.23
C VAL A 174 -0.55 9.86 10.67
N GLY A 175 -1.40 10.00 11.69
CA GLY A 175 -1.07 9.58 13.05
C GLY A 175 -0.74 8.08 13.13
N ALA A 176 -1.46 7.24 12.39
CA ALA A 176 -1.14 5.82 12.27
C ALA A 176 0.14 5.57 11.47
N GLN A 177 0.40 6.31 10.38
CA GLN A 177 1.69 6.27 9.66
C GLN A 177 2.87 6.68 10.56
N TYR A 178 2.69 7.69 11.42
CA TYR A 178 3.68 8.08 12.43
C TYR A 178 3.91 6.98 13.47
N LEU A 179 2.87 6.37 14.04
CA LEU A 179 2.98 5.28 15.01
C LEU A 179 3.59 4.01 14.40
N ASN A 180 3.25 3.70 13.14
CA ASN A 180 3.89 2.66 12.34
C ASN A 180 5.38 2.94 12.14
N THR A 181 5.73 4.16 11.73
CA THR A 181 7.12 4.61 11.56
C THR A 181 7.89 4.50 12.87
N MET A 182 7.33 4.97 13.98
CA MET A 182 7.99 4.93 15.29
C MET A 182 8.21 3.52 15.80
N THR A 183 7.18 2.68 15.79
CA THR A 183 7.22 1.33 16.35
C THR A 183 7.79 0.27 15.41
N ASN A 184 8.12 0.64 14.17
CA ASN A 184 8.47 -0.28 13.06
C ASN A 184 7.38 -1.36 12.87
N HIS A 185 6.13 -0.91 12.67
CA HIS A 185 4.93 -1.74 12.45
C HIS A 185 4.70 -2.83 13.53
N SER A 186 4.71 -2.43 14.80
CA SER A 186 4.61 -3.40 15.91
C SER A 186 3.22 -4.02 16.07
N THR A 187 2.16 -3.38 15.58
CA THR A 187 0.77 -3.86 15.63
C THR A 187 0.07 -3.54 14.30
N CYS A 188 -1.18 -3.98 14.14
CA CYS A 188 -2.02 -3.61 13.01
C CYS A 188 -2.19 -2.07 12.89
N THR A 189 -2.31 -1.59 11.66
CA THR A 189 -2.47 -0.15 11.37
C THR A 189 -3.80 0.35 11.92
N VAL A 190 -4.85 -0.46 11.81
CA VAL A 190 -6.20 -0.22 12.35
C VAL A 190 -6.16 0.20 13.83
N LEU A 191 -5.34 -0.47 14.64
CA LEU A 191 -5.21 -0.11 16.05
C LEU A 191 -4.50 1.23 16.25
N PHE A 192 -3.53 1.59 15.39
CA PHE A 192 -2.89 2.90 15.46
C PHE A 192 -3.81 4.03 14.99
N VAL A 193 -4.66 3.81 13.97
CA VAL A 193 -5.70 4.77 13.56
C VAL A 193 -6.69 4.99 14.72
N ALA A 194 -7.13 3.90 15.37
CA ALA A 194 -8.00 3.97 16.55
C ALA A 194 -7.33 4.68 17.75
N VAL A 195 -6.04 4.41 18.02
CA VAL A 195 -5.27 5.09 19.09
C VAL A 195 -5.14 6.59 18.81
N THR A 196 -4.85 7.00 17.56
CA THR A 196 -4.84 8.42 17.20
C THR A 196 -6.23 9.06 17.34
N ALA A 197 -7.30 8.39 16.90
CA ALA A 197 -8.67 8.88 17.07
C ALA A 197 -9.04 9.09 18.55
N VAL A 198 -8.66 8.16 19.44
CA VAL A 198 -8.89 8.27 20.89
C VAL A 198 -8.09 9.41 21.52
N ILE A 199 -6.82 9.58 21.15
CA ILE A 199 -5.99 10.69 21.63
C ILE A 199 -6.60 12.03 21.21
N SER A 200 -6.93 12.19 19.94
CA SER A 200 -7.51 13.43 19.41
C SER A 200 -8.93 13.69 19.92
N PHE A 201 -9.74 12.66 20.19
CA PHE A 201 -11.00 12.79 20.91
C PHE A 201 -10.81 13.39 22.30
N VAL A 202 -9.89 12.85 23.12
CA VAL A 202 -9.60 13.38 24.46
C VAL A 202 -9.10 14.83 24.39
N CYS A 203 -8.22 15.14 23.43
CA CYS A 203 -7.74 16.50 23.19
C CYS A 203 -8.83 17.46 22.65
N SER A 204 -9.97 16.97 22.14
CA SER A 204 -11.10 17.78 21.68
C SER A 204 -12.13 18.13 22.75
N ILE A 205 -12.06 17.51 23.95
CA ILE A 205 -13.00 17.78 25.05
C ILE A 205 -13.04 19.28 25.47
N PRO A 206 -11.93 20.04 25.52
CA PRO A 206 -11.94 21.45 25.90
C PRO A 206 -12.72 22.37 24.94
N ARG A 207 -13.76 23.03 25.46
CA ARG A 207 -14.67 23.91 24.70
C ARG A 207 -14.10 25.27 24.27
N THR A 208 -12.92 25.66 24.73
CA THR A 208 -12.47 27.07 24.78
C THR A 208 -11.42 27.43 23.73
N PHE A 209 -11.84 28.23 22.74
CA PHE A 209 -11.01 28.67 21.60
C PHE A 209 -9.70 29.39 21.97
N ASN A 210 -9.65 30.09 23.12
CA ASN A 210 -8.44 30.79 23.59
C ASN A 210 -7.26 29.83 23.86
N THR A 211 -7.54 28.55 24.16
CA THR A 211 -6.51 27.51 24.26
C THR A 211 -6.03 27.09 22.87
N LEU A 212 -6.95 26.94 21.90
CA LEU A 212 -6.66 26.51 20.54
C LEU A 212 -5.73 27.48 19.81
N SER A 213 -5.95 28.80 19.93
CA SER A 213 -5.08 29.81 19.27
C SER A 213 -3.60 29.72 19.71
N LYS A 214 -3.33 29.39 20.97
CA LYS A 214 -1.96 29.20 21.48
C LYS A 214 -1.34 27.89 20.97
N LEU A 215 -2.13 26.82 20.94
CA LEU A 215 -1.72 25.53 20.40
C LEU A 215 -1.42 25.62 18.89
N ALA A 216 -2.22 26.37 18.12
CA ALA A 216 -1.99 26.62 16.70
C ALA A 216 -0.61 27.23 16.40
N THR A 217 -0.25 28.30 17.13
CA THR A 217 1.07 28.95 16.97
C THR A 217 2.23 28.01 17.33
N LEU A 218 2.06 27.17 18.37
CA LEU A 218 3.04 26.14 18.71
C LEU A 218 3.13 25.07 17.61
N SER A 219 1.98 24.64 17.07
CA SER A 219 1.87 23.67 15.98
C SER A 219 2.64 24.10 14.73
N ALA A 220 2.43 25.35 14.28
CA ALA A 220 3.12 25.91 13.11
C ALA A 220 4.64 25.88 13.24
N PHE A 221 5.17 26.28 14.40
CA PHE A 221 6.59 26.29 14.68
C PHE A 221 7.19 24.87 14.62
N PHE A 222 6.49 23.91 15.21
CA PHE A 222 6.88 22.50 15.20
C PHE A 222 6.81 21.89 13.78
N THR A 223 5.76 22.16 13.01
CA THR A 223 5.68 21.75 11.59
C THR A 223 6.77 22.40 10.73
N PHE A 224 7.07 23.68 10.91
CA PHE A 224 8.15 24.34 10.16
C PHE A 224 9.51 23.67 10.41
N ILE A 225 9.81 23.31 11.67
CA ILE A 225 11.01 22.53 12.00
C ILE A 225 10.95 21.13 11.37
N SER A 226 9.82 20.43 11.44
CA SER A 226 9.62 19.10 10.84
C SER A 226 9.93 19.08 9.34
N VAL A 227 9.40 20.06 8.62
CA VAL A 227 9.58 20.27 7.17
C VAL A 227 11.03 20.63 6.85
N LEU A 228 11.61 21.59 7.57
CA LEU A 228 13.02 22.01 7.40
C LEU A 228 13.99 20.85 7.63
N LEU A 229 13.75 20.04 8.68
CA LEU A 229 14.54 18.84 8.96
C LEU A 229 14.38 17.78 7.85
N SER A 230 13.17 17.53 7.36
CA SER A 230 12.96 16.58 6.25
C SER A 230 13.69 17.00 4.97
N MET A 231 13.74 18.31 4.69
CA MET A 231 14.45 18.89 3.55
C MET A 231 15.98 18.81 3.72
N ILE A 232 16.49 19.13 4.91
CA ILE A 232 17.93 19.02 5.23
C ILE A 232 18.38 17.56 5.18
N PHE A 233 17.64 16.63 5.77
CA PHE A 233 18.01 15.22 5.80
C PHE A 233 17.99 14.58 4.40
N ALA A 234 17.02 14.93 3.54
CA ALA A 234 17.02 14.47 2.15
C ALA A 234 18.29 14.91 1.39
N GLY A 235 18.82 16.10 1.69
CA GLY A 235 20.09 16.60 1.11
C GLY A 235 21.37 16.13 1.82
N LEU A 236 21.27 15.40 2.94
CA LEU A 236 22.42 14.83 3.69
C LEU A 236 22.55 13.31 3.52
N GLU A 237 21.48 12.62 3.12
CA GLU A 237 21.51 11.19 2.81
C GLU A 237 22.18 10.95 1.45
N ALA A 238 23.06 9.95 1.38
CA ALA A 238 23.75 9.61 0.13
C ALA A 238 22.78 9.12 -0.97
N HIS A 239 21.71 8.43 -0.56
CA HIS A 239 20.64 7.96 -1.42
C HIS A 239 19.31 7.90 -0.64
N PRO A 240 18.14 8.03 -1.31
CA PRO A 240 16.82 7.98 -0.68
C PRO A 240 16.39 6.56 -0.23
N ALA A 241 15.27 6.48 0.49
CA ALA A 241 14.66 5.23 0.89
C ALA A 241 14.34 4.33 -0.32
N LYS A 242 14.52 3.02 -0.16
CA LYS A 242 14.31 2.01 -1.22
C LYS A 242 15.27 2.14 -2.43
N TYR A 243 16.33 2.95 -2.35
CA TYR A 243 17.38 3.04 -3.37
C TYR A 243 17.93 1.67 -3.76
N ASN A 244 18.08 1.43 -5.07
CA ASN A 244 18.70 0.24 -5.62
C ASN A 244 19.70 0.62 -6.74
N PRO A 245 20.99 0.24 -6.66
CA PRO A 245 22.00 0.66 -7.62
C PRO A 245 21.88 0.01 -9.02
N ASP A 246 21.07 -1.05 -9.22
CA ASP A 246 20.80 -1.58 -10.57
C ASP A 246 19.77 -0.72 -11.30
N PRO A 247 20.11 -0.01 -12.40
CA PRO A 247 19.15 0.82 -13.15
C PRO A 247 17.98 0.04 -13.77
N ASN A 248 18.11 -1.29 -13.88
CA ASN A 248 17.08 -2.18 -14.43
C ASN A 248 16.12 -2.71 -13.35
N HIS A 249 16.40 -2.44 -12.07
CA HIS A 249 15.53 -2.86 -10.97
C HIS A 249 14.13 -2.26 -11.16
N LYS A 250 13.13 -3.13 -11.16
CA LYS A 250 11.72 -2.74 -11.25
C LYS A 250 11.07 -2.76 -9.88
N GLY A 251 10.29 -1.72 -9.61
CA GLY A 251 9.43 -1.66 -8.42
C GLY A 251 8.25 -2.63 -8.51
N PRO A 252 7.45 -2.74 -7.43
CA PRO A 252 6.28 -3.61 -7.38
C PRO A 252 5.22 -3.32 -8.46
N ASP A 253 5.18 -2.10 -9.01
CA ASP A 253 4.30 -1.71 -10.12
C ASP A 253 4.93 -1.88 -11.52
N GLY A 254 6.03 -2.65 -11.61
CA GLY A 254 6.70 -2.99 -12.87
C GLY A 254 7.48 -1.85 -13.53
N LYS A 255 7.43 -0.62 -12.97
CA LYS A 255 8.20 0.53 -13.43
C LYS A 255 9.66 0.38 -13.03
N LEU A 256 10.57 0.88 -13.88
CA LEU A 256 11.98 1.01 -13.53
C LEU A 256 12.11 1.95 -12.32
N MET A 257 12.61 1.43 -11.21
CA MET A 257 12.79 2.15 -9.95
C MET A 257 14.24 2.27 -9.51
N GLY A 258 15.17 1.47 -10.06
CA GLY A 258 16.58 1.57 -9.67
C GLY A 258 17.36 2.71 -10.32
N GLY A 259 18.66 2.73 -10.04
CA GLY A 259 19.60 3.78 -10.45
C GLY A 259 19.46 5.06 -9.62
N GLU A 260 20.26 6.06 -9.98
CA GLU A 260 20.26 7.37 -9.31
C GLU A 260 18.90 8.12 -9.44
N PRO A 261 18.58 9.05 -8.52
CA PRO A 261 17.39 9.90 -8.58
C PRO A 261 17.10 10.55 -9.95
N ILE A 262 16.07 10.07 -10.65
CA ILE A 262 15.62 10.66 -11.92
C ILE A 262 14.73 11.87 -11.61
N VAL A 263 15.25 13.06 -11.86
CA VAL A 263 14.52 14.33 -11.77
C VAL A 263 14.13 14.76 -13.18
N THR A 264 12.84 15.04 -13.42
CA THR A 264 12.36 15.51 -14.73
C THR A 264 11.78 16.92 -14.64
N ALA A 265 12.01 17.73 -15.69
CA ALA A 265 11.39 19.04 -15.82
C ALA A 265 9.89 18.94 -16.15
N PHE A 266 9.47 17.87 -16.83
CA PHE A 266 8.11 17.62 -17.34
C PHE A 266 7.65 16.18 -16.97
N PRO A 267 6.37 15.82 -17.12
CA PRO A 267 5.88 14.48 -16.80
C PRO A 267 6.60 13.41 -17.62
N LEU A 268 6.76 12.22 -17.04
CA LEU A 268 7.30 11.07 -17.77
C LEU A 268 6.31 10.61 -18.88
N PRO A 269 6.82 10.10 -20.02
CA PRO A 269 5.97 9.45 -21.02
C PRO A 269 5.16 8.31 -20.38
N GLY A 270 3.83 8.39 -20.49
CA GLY A 270 2.91 7.43 -19.85
C GLY A 270 2.32 7.86 -18.50
N THR A 271 2.60 9.07 -17.99
CA THR A 271 1.79 9.65 -16.90
C THR A 271 0.32 9.72 -17.33
N THR A 272 -0.57 9.09 -16.55
CA THR A 272 -2.00 9.01 -16.86
C THR A 272 -2.74 10.27 -16.43
N PHE A 273 -3.94 10.51 -17.00
CA PHE A 273 -4.84 11.57 -16.56
C PHE A 273 -5.14 11.49 -15.07
N VAL A 274 -5.40 10.28 -14.55
CA VAL A 274 -5.68 10.02 -13.13
C VAL A 274 -4.54 10.48 -12.23
N ALA A 275 -3.30 10.07 -12.54
CA ALA A 275 -2.12 10.46 -11.76
C ALA A 275 -1.87 11.98 -11.82
N GLY A 276 -1.96 12.59 -13.01
CA GLY A 276 -1.79 14.03 -13.18
C GLY A 276 -2.86 14.86 -12.48
N MET A 277 -4.12 14.42 -12.51
CA MET A 277 -5.24 15.07 -11.83
C MET A 277 -5.12 14.92 -10.31
N SER A 278 -4.78 13.74 -9.77
CA SER A 278 -4.52 13.58 -8.32
C SER A 278 -3.38 14.49 -7.85
N ALA A 279 -2.25 14.51 -8.56
CA ALA A 279 -1.13 15.41 -8.24
C ALA A 279 -1.53 16.90 -8.25
N PHE A 280 -2.39 17.31 -9.17
CA PHE A 280 -2.94 18.67 -9.22
C PHE A 280 -3.93 18.95 -8.07
N LEU A 281 -4.80 18.00 -7.71
CA LEU A 281 -5.74 18.13 -6.59
C LEU A 281 -5.00 18.18 -5.25
N ASN A 282 -3.91 17.44 -5.06
CA ASN A 282 -3.08 17.45 -3.84
C ASN A 282 -2.41 18.82 -3.63
N ILE A 283 -1.87 19.43 -4.69
CA ILE A 283 -1.37 20.81 -4.68
C ILE A 283 -2.51 21.78 -4.34
N SER A 284 -3.68 21.60 -4.98
CA SER A 284 -4.81 22.53 -4.84
C SER A 284 -5.40 22.53 -3.43
N TYR A 285 -5.68 21.35 -2.87
CA TYR A 285 -6.18 21.17 -1.51
C TYR A 285 -5.34 21.90 -0.47
N THR A 286 -4.01 21.82 -0.59
CA THR A 286 -3.10 22.40 0.41
C THR A 286 -3.19 23.94 0.48
N PHE A 287 -3.72 24.60 -0.56
CA PHE A 287 -4.00 26.04 -0.54
C PHE A 287 -5.44 26.37 -0.13
N ILE A 288 -6.39 25.42 -0.12
CA ILE A 288 -7.83 25.73 -0.03
C ILE A 288 -8.34 25.61 1.41
N GLY A 289 -8.47 26.76 2.07
CA GLY A 289 -8.97 26.92 3.44
C GLY A 289 -10.08 27.98 3.55
N GLN A 290 -10.62 28.40 2.40
CA GLN A 290 -11.72 29.36 2.25
C GLN A 290 -12.92 29.12 3.19
N ILE A 291 -13.12 27.87 3.62
CA ILE A 291 -14.20 27.42 4.52
C ILE A 291 -14.13 28.04 5.93
N THR A 292 -12.94 28.37 6.45
CA THR A 292 -12.75 28.95 7.79
C THR A 292 -12.62 30.49 7.77
N LEU A 293 -12.29 31.09 6.62
CA LEU A 293 -12.02 32.53 6.51
C LEU A 293 -13.15 33.46 7.00
N PRO A 294 -14.45 33.19 6.80
CA PRO A 294 -15.51 34.01 7.37
C PRO A 294 -15.43 34.14 8.90
N SER A 295 -15.04 33.06 9.59
CA SER A 295 -14.84 33.05 11.05
C SER A 295 -13.64 33.90 11.45
N PHE A 296 -12.50 33.77 10.76
CA PHE A 296 -11.32 34.60 11.03
C PHE A 296 -11.56 36.09 10.78
N ILE A 297 -12.27 36.44 9.69
CA ILE A 297 -12.68 37.82 9.39
C ILE A 297 -13.55 38.38 10.53
N ALA A 298 -14.46 37.57 11.08
CA ALA A 298 -15.33 37.99 12.19
C ALA A 298 -14.58 38.22 13.51
N GLU A 299 -13.50 37.48 13.80
CA GLU A 299 -12.67 37.63 15.01
C GLU A 299 -11.61 38.74 14.94
N MET A 300 -11.44 39.39 13.78
CA MET A 300 -10.52 40.53 13.63
C MET A 300 -11.02 41.80 14.32
N ARG A 301 -10.09 42.52 14.96
CA ARG A 301 -10.28 43.91 15.43
C ARG A 301 -10.66 44.86 14.29
N ASN A 302 -10.06 44.67 13.11
CA ASN A 302 -10.35 45.43 11.90
C ASN A 302 -10.45 44.49 10.69
N PRO A 303 -11.66 44.07 10.29
CA PRO A 303 -11.88 43.24 9.11
C PRO A 303 -11.31 43.82 7.79
N LYS A 304 -11.12 45.14 7.67
CA LYS A 304 -10.49 45.74 6.47
C LYS A 304 -9.01 45.34 6.31
N ASP A 305 -8.32 44.95 7.38
CA ASP A 305 -6.91 44.54 7.31
C ASP A 305 -6.68 43.07 6.87
N PHE A 306 -7.74 42.25 6.73
CA PHE A 306 -7.60 40.81 6.43
C PHE A 306 -6.84 40.53 5.12
N SER A 307 -7.00 41.39 4.12
CA SER A 307 -6.28 41.31 2.84
C SER A 307 -4.75 41.35 3.02
N LYS A 308 -4.24 42.05 4.04
CA LYS A 308 -2.79 42.09 4.37
C LYS A 308 -2.31 40.74 4.89
N ALA A 309 -3.15 40.04 5.66
CA ALA A 309 -2.86 38.68 6.11
C ALA A 309 -2.81 37.72 4.92
N LEU A 310 -3.84 37.70 4.07
CA LEU A 310 -3.89 36.84 2.88
C LEU A 310 -2.65 36.99 1.99
N TRP A 311 -2.25 38.21 1.63
CA TRP A 311 -1.09 38.43 0.76
C TRP A 311 0.22 37.93 1.37
N VAL A 312 0.48 38.19 2.66
CA VAL A 312 1.71 37.73 3.33
C VAL A 312 1.75 36.21 3.43
N VAL A 313 0.61 35.61 3.73
CA VAL A 313 0.42 34.15 3.89
C VAL A 313 0.64 33.42 2.56
N THR A 314 -0.06 33.82 1.49
CA THR A 314 0.09 33.19 0.16
C THR A 314 1.51 33.35 -0.42
N ILE A 315 2.16 34.50 -0.22
CA ILE A 315 3.55 34.68 -0.68
C ILE A 315 4.49 33.73 0.08
N ALA A 316 4.33 33.58 1.40
CA ALA A 316 5.14 32.68 2.20
C ALA A 316 4.89 31.20 1.86
N GLU A 317 3.65 30.79 1.58
CA GLU A 317 3.29 29.45 1.12
C GLU A 317 3.92 29.13 -0.23
N ILE A 318 3.76 30.01 -1.24
CA ILE A 318 4.36 29.81 -2.57
C ILE A 318 5.87 29.57 -2.43
N ILE A 319 6.56 30.35 -1.59
CA ILE A 319 8.01 30.20 -1.35
C ILE A 319 8.30 28.87 -0.66
N VAL A 320 7.67 28.58 0.48
CA VAL A 320 7.98 27.38 1.29
C VAL A 320 7.61 26.10 0.56
N PHE A 321 6.42 26.03 -0.04
CA PHE A 321 5.93 24.82 -0.73
C PHE A 321 6.75 24.55 -2.00
N SER A 322 7.12 25.59 -2.75
CA SER A 322 8.00 25.44 -3.93
C SER A 322 9.38 24.94 -3.54
N ILE A 323 10.01 25.53 -2.51
CA ILE A 323 11.36 25.15 -2.07
C ILE A 323 11.38 23.72 -1.50
N VAL A 324 10.44 23.38 -0.61
CA VAL A 324 10.34 22.05 0.01
C VAL A 324 9.99 20.99 -1.04
N GLY A 325 9.00 21.27 -1.89
CA GLY A 325 8.61 20.40 -3.00
C GLY A 325 9.78 20.11 -3.95
N ALA A 326 10.47 21.17 -4.38
CA ALA A 326 11.58 21.06 -5.32
C ALA A 326 12.80 20.34 -4.72
N ILE A 327 13.25 20.74 -3.52
CA ILE A 327 14.49 20.18 -2.93
C ILE A 327 14.31 18.71 -2.57
N VAL A 328 13.20 18.34 -1.91
CA VAL A 328 12.96 16.93 -1.56
C VAL A 328 12.75 16.08 -2.83
N TYR A 329 12.11 16.62 -3.87
CA TYR A 329 12.02 15.93 -5.17
C TYR A 329 13.40 15.78 -5.86
N VAL A 330 14.26 16.80 -5.84
CA VAL A 330 15.58 16.74 -6.48
C VAL A 330 16.47 15.67 -5.85
N PHE A 331 16.50 15.55 -4.52
CA PHE A 331 17.32 14.55 -3.83
C PHE A 331 16.69 13.14 -3.81
N THR A 332 15.36 13.02 -3.91
CA THR A 332 14.68 11.72 -3.92
C THR A 332 14.50 11.14 -5.33
N GLY A 333 14.31 11.99 -6.34
CA GLY A 333 13.97 11.58 -7.69
C GLY A 333 12.55 11.00 -7.81
N THR A 334 12.21 10.57 -9.02
CA THR A 334 10.86 10.11 -9.38
C THR A 334 10.56 8.68 -8.93
N GLN A 335 11.59 7.83 -8.86
CA GLN A 335 11.43 6.41 -8.52
C GLN A 335 11.10 6.18 -7.03
N TYR A 336 11.74 6.96 -6.15
CA TYR A 336 11.79 6.68 -4.71
C TYR A 336 10.79 7.52 -3.89
N MET A 337 10.02 8.38 -4.56
CA MET A 337 9.14 9.33 -3.89
C MET A 337 7.92 8.67 -3.25
N THR A 338 7.64 9.06 -2.01
CA THR A 338 6.47 8.65 -1.22
C THR A 338 5.70 9.87 -0.72
N ALA A 339 4.49 9.66 -0.21
CA ALA A 339 3.62 10.72 0.29
C ALA A 339 2.88 10.23 1.55
N PRO A 340 3.11 10.82 2.74
CA PRO A 340 3.99 11.96 3.04
C PRO A 340 5.47 11.67 2.79
N ALA A 341 6.21 12.65 2.24
CA ALA A 341 7.61 12.47 1.83
C ALA A 341 8.62 12.13 2.95
N PHE A 342 8.20 12.06 4.23
CA PHE A 342 9.00 11.43 5.30
C PHE A 342 9.34 9.97 4.98
N GLY A 343 8.47 9.26 4.25
CA GLY A 343 8.71 7.87 3.83
C GLY A 343 9.94 7.72 2.91
N SER A 344 10.33 8.80 2.23
CA SER A 344 11.43 8.87 1.26
C SER A 344 12.82 8.95 1.91
N LEU A 345 12.91 9.21 3.23
CA LEU A 345 14.19 9.29 3.96
C LEU A 345 14.76 7.90 4.25
N SER A 346 15.99 7.62 3.84
CA SER A 346 16.66 6.32 4.03
C SER A 346 17.08 6.08 5.48
N ASN A 347 17.52 7.12 6.20
CA ASN A 347 18.00 7.00 7.56
C ASN A 347 16.82 7.00 8.55
N GLU A 348 16.60 5.87 9.21
CA GLU A 348 15.55 5.68 10.22
C GLU A 348 15.61 6.68 11.39
N VAL A 349 16.79 7.23 11.72
CA VAL A 349 16.91 8.28 12.74
C VAL A 349 16.39 9.61 12.19
N TYR A 350 16.83 10.01 11.00
CA TYR A 350 16.41 11.25 10.35
C TYR A 350 14.90 11.27 10.10
N LYS A 351 14.36 10.17 9.55
CA LYS A 351 12.92 9.94 9.38
C LYS A 351 12.13 10.13 10.68
N LYS A 352 12.51 9.42 11.75
CA LYS A 352 11.82 9.48 13.04
C LYS A 352 11.94 10.86 13.69
N VAL A 353 13.12 11.51 13.61
CA VAL A 353 13.33 12.85 14.16
C VAL A 353 12.48 13.88 13.42
N ALA A 354 12.55 13.95 12.09
CA ALA A 354 11.76 14.90 11.29
C ALA A 354 10.25 14.72 11.54
N PHE A 355 9.75 13.47 11.48
CA PHE A 355 8.33 13.18 11.67
C PHE A 355 7.87 13.42 13.13
N SER A 356 8.75 13.30 14.14
CA SER A 356 8.43 13.66 15.54
C SER A 356 7.97 15.10 15.71
N PHE A 357 8.63 16.03 15.00
CA PHE A 357 8.27 17.45 15.06
C PHE A 357 6.89 17.74 14.44
N MET A 358 6.29 16.83 13.67
CA MET A 358 4.92 16.99 13.15
C MET A 358 3.84 16.65 14.21
N VAL A 359 4.17 15.93 15.29
CA VAL A 359 3.19 15.38 16.25
C VAL A 359 2.22 16.41 16.85
N PRO A 360 2.64 17.63 17.24
CA PRO A 360 1.70 18.66 17.69
C PRO A 360 0.61 18.95 16.65
N THR A 361 0.98 19.02 15.37
CA THR A 361 0.07 19.28 14.24
C THR A 361 -0.75 18.06 13.87
N LEU A 362 -0.21 16.83 13.98
CA LEU A 362 -0.98 15.59 13.80
C LEU A 362 -2.18 15.53 14.77
N ILE A 363 -2.06 16.08 15.98
CA ILE A 363 -3.15 16.13 16.96
C ILE A 363 -3.98 17.43 16.80
N PHE A 364 -3.33 18.59 16.76
CA PHE A 364 -4.01 19.88 16.93
C PHE A 364 -4.99 20.24 15.80
N LEU A 365 -4.64 20.03 14.53
CA LEU A 365 -5.53 20.42 13.42
C LEU A 365 -6.80 19.55 13.38
N GLY A 366 -6.66 18.23 13.57
CA GLY A 366 -7.81 17.34 13.74
C GLY A 366 -8.71 17.76 14.91
N VAL A 367 -8.10 18.09 16.06
CA VAL A 367 -8.81 18.63 17.25
C VAL A 367 -9.55 19.93 16.95
N LEU A 368 -8.95 20.85 16.18
CA LEU A 368 -9.55 22.13 15.79
C LEU A 368 -10.81 21.89 14.93
N TYR A 369 -10.70 21.07 13.89
CA TYR A 369 -11.79 20.76 12.97
C TYR A 369 -12.91 19.93 13.64
N ALA A 370 -12.57 19.04 14.57
CA ALA A 370 -13.54 18.37 15.44
C ALA A 370 -14.29 19.37 16.34
N SER A 371 -13.56 20.28 16.99
CA SER A 371 -14.13 21.29 17.91
C SER A 371 -15.03 22.30 17.20
N VAL A 372 -14.65 22.73 16.00
CA VAL A 372 -15.45 23.59 15.11
C VAL A 372 -16.77 22.90 14.74
N SER A 373 -16.71 21.64 14.30
CA SER A 373 -17.88 20.85 13.90
C SER A 373 -18.80 20.54 15.09
N ALA A 374 -18.23 20.16 16.24
CA ALA A 374 -18.98 19.94 17.47
C ALA A 374 -19.68 21.21 17.96
N ARG A 375 -19.03 22.39 17.86
CA ARG A 375 -19.63 23.70 18.16
C ARG A 375 -20.77 24.06 17.21
N PHE A 376 -20.59 23.83 15.90
CA PHE A 376 -21.63 24.05 14.88
C PHE A 376 -22.91 23.28 15.18
N ILE A 377 -22.77 21.99 15.55
CA ILE A 377 -23.90 21.10 15.92
C ILE A 377 -24.47 21.49 17.28
N PHE A 378 -23.63 21.58 18.32
CA PHE A 378 -24.06 21.80 19.71
C PHE A 378 -24.80 23.14 19.89
N PHE A 379 -24.36 24.21 19.23
CA PHE A 379 -25.01 25.53 19.30
C PHE A 379 -26.38 25.58 18.59
N ARG A 380 -26.64 24.64 17.66
CA ARG A 380 -27.91 24.53 16.93
C ARG A 380 -28.87 23.55 17.62
N LEU A 381 -28.37 22.48 18.24
CA LEU A 381 -29.18 21.55 19.07
C LEU A 381 -29.67 22.18 20.38
N PHE A 382 -28.85 23.01 21.02
CA PHE A 382 -29.16 23.62 22.32
C PHE A 382 -29.49 25.11 22.23
N ASP A 383 -29.92 25.60 21.06
CA ASP A 383 -30.22 27.01 20.88
C ASP A 383 -31.35 27.49 21.81
N ASN A 384 -31.20 28.68 22.38
CA ASN A 384 -32.09 29.25 23.40
C ASN A 384 -32.26 28.41 24.69
N THR A 385 -31.35 27.45 24.97
CA THR A 385 -31.34 26.67 26.22
C THR A 385 -30.13 26.99 27.11
N ARG A 386 -30.29 26.85 28.43
CA ARG A 386 -29.20 27.01 29.42
C ARG A 386 -27.98 26.11 29.17
N HIS A 387 -28.18 24.95 28.52
CA HIS A 387 -27.12 23.99 28.25
C HIS A 387 -26.03 24.52 27.29
N LYS A 388 -26.35 25.58 26.52
CA LYS A 388 -25.43 26.29 25.63
C LYS A 388 -24.41 27.15 26.39
N THR A 389 -24.79 27.69 27.55
CA THR A 389 -24.03 28.70 28.31
C THR A 389 -23.54 28.23 29.69
N GLU A 390 -24.23 27.27 30.32
CA GLU A 390 -23.92 26.78 31.67
C GLU A 390 -23.20 25.42 31.66
N HIS A 391 -22.38 25.17 32.68
CA HIS A 391 -21.73 23.87 32.94
C HIS A 391 -22.72 22.82 33.49
N THR A 392 -23.68 22.43 32.66
CA THR A 392 -24.67 21.39 32.96
C THR A 392 -24.16 20.01 32.54
N LEU A 393 -24.57 18.95 33.28
CA LEU A 393 -24.23 17.57 32.94
C LEU A 393 -24.70 17.20 31.52
N VAL A 394 -25.96 17.49 31.20
CA VAL A 394 -26.57 17.27 29.86
C VAL A 394 -25.75 17.97 28.77
N GLY A 395 -25.37 19.23 29.00
CA GLY A 395 -24.52 19.96 28.06
C GLY A 395 -23.19 19.26 27.83
N TRP A 396 -22.49 18.87 28.90
CA TRP A 396 -21.19 18.19 28.81
C TRP A 396 -21.29 16.80 28.16
N SER A 397 -22.28 15.98 28.52
CA SER A 397 -22.49 14.66 27.91
C SER A 397 -22.83 14.75 26.43
N SER A 398 -23.68 15.70 26.02
CA SER A 398 -24.02 15.88 24.60
C SER A 398 -22.83 16.40 23.78
N TRP A 399 -22.00 17.29 24.34
CA TRP A 399 -20.75 17.73 23.69
C TRP A 399 -19.77 16.57 23.49
N ALA A 400 -19.54 15.76 24.52
CA ALA A 400 -18.71 14.56 24.41
C ALA A 400 -19.28 13.54 23.43
N GLY A 401 -20.61 13.36 23.39
CA GLY A 401 -21.29 12.47 22.44
C GLY A 401 -21.12 12.93 20.98
N ILE A 402 -21.29 14.23 20.70
CA ILE A 402 -21.06 14.79 19.35
C ILE A 402 -19.62 14.59 18.91
N LEU A 403 -18.64 14.85 19.80
CA LEU A 403 -17.23 14.61 19.51
C LEU A 403 -16.93 13.12 19.28
N ALA A 404 -17.52 12.22 20.06
CA ALA A 404 -17.34 10.78 19.88
C ALA A 404 -17.85 10.31 18.51
N VAL A 405 -19.02 10.79 18.08
CA VAL A 405 -19.56 10.49 16.74
C VAL A 405 -18.64 11.03 15.63
N LEU A 406 -18.15 12.27 15.74
CA LEU A 406 -17.23 12.85 14.76
C LEU A 406 -15.93 12.05 14.64
N TRP A 407 -15.31 11.66 15.77
CA TRP A 407 -14.07 10.88 15.77
C TRP A 407 -14.27 9.41 15.35
N ILE A 408 -15.45 8.81 15.56
CA ILE A 408 -15.79 7.49 15.02
C ILE A 408 -15.94 7.56 13.49
N LEU A 409 -16.59 8.59 12.96
CA LEU A 409 -16.70 8.80 11.50
C LEU A 409 -15.33 9.10 10.88
N ALA A 410 -14.48 9.88 11.54
CA ALA A 410 -13.11 10.13 11.13
C ALA A 410 -12.26 8.85 11.05
N PHE A 411 -12.37 7.97 12.06
CA PHE A 411 -11.76 6.64 12.04
C PHE A 411 -12.25 5.83 10.83
N ILE A 412 -13.55 5.79 10.55
CA ILE A 412 -14.11 5.07 9.40
C ILE A 412 -13.56 5.62 8.07
N VAL A 413 -13.46 6.94 7.90
CA VAL A 413 -12.88 7.55 6.69
C VAL A 413 -11.41 7.15 6.50
N ALA A 414 -10.62 7.13 7.57
CA ALA A 414 -9.21 6.73 7.53
C ALA A 414 -9.00 5.25 7.16
N GLU A 415 -9.93 4.36 7.53
CA GLU A 415 -9.91 2.94 7.17
C GLU A 415 -10.42 2.67 5.74
N VAL A 416 -11.38 3.48 5.26
CA VAL A 416 -11.97 3.37 3.91
C VAL A 416 -11.11 4.04 2.83
N ILE A 417 -10.25 4.99 3.20
CA ILE A 417 -9.27 5.62 2.31
C ILE A 417 -7.91 5.70 3.03
N PRO A 418 -7.17 4.57 3.13
CA PRO A 418 -5.89 4.50 3.86
C PRO A 418 -4.70 5.09 3.07
N PHE A 419 -4.96 5.85 2.00
CA PHE A 419 -3.96 6.40 1.09
C PHE A 419 -3.92 7.93 1.21
N PHE A 420 -2.77 8.47 1.63
CA PHE A 420 -2.63 9.90 1.93
C PHE A 420 -2.94 10.81 0.74
N THR A 421 -2.44 10.47 -0.46
CA THR A 421 -2.69 11.25 -1.69
C THR A 421 -4.15 11.19 -2.13
N ASP A 422 -4.76 10.01 -2.08
CA ASP A 422 -6.13 9.86 -2.58
C ASP A 422 -7.14 10.52 -1.65
N LEU A 423 -6.89 10.51 -0.34
CA LEU A 423 -7.72 11.21 0.63
C LEU A 423 -7.71 12.73 0.39
N LEU A 424 -6.53 13.33 0.18
CA LEU A 424 -6.40 14.74 -0.21
C LEU A 424 -7.12 15.02 -1.56
N SER A 425 -6.93 14.14 -2.55
CA SER A 425 -7.56 14.28 -3.87
C SER A 425 -9.10 14.23 -3.79
N ILE A 426 -9.67 13.26 -3.05
CA ILE A 426 -11.12 13.12 -2.84
C ILE A 426 -11.69 14.36 -2.14
N MET A 427 -11.02 14.83 -1.08
CA MET A 427 -11.43 16.04 -0.35
C MET A 427 -11.48 17.26 -1.27
N SER A 428 -10.46 17.45 -2.11
CA SER A 428 -10.42 18.57 -3.04
C SER A 428 -11.51 18.49 -4.10
N SER A 429 -11.70 17.33 -4.72
CA SER A 429 -12.72 17.16 -5.75
C SER A 429 -14.15 17.38 -5.22
N LEU A 430 -14.46 16.88 -4.02
CA LEU A 430 -15.81 16.96 -3.45
C LEU A 430 -16.13 18.29 -2.74
N PHE A 431 -15.15 18.89 -2.05
CA PHE A 431 -15.39 20.05 -1.18
C PHE A 431 -14.80 21.35 -1.73
N ASP A 432 -13.57 21.33 -2.25
CA ASP A 432 -12.91 22.54 -2.79
C ASP A 432 -13.53 23.02 -4.10
N SER A 433 -14.12 22.11 -4.88
CA SER A 433 -14.97 22.46 -6.02
C SER A 433 -15.99 23.55 -5.67
N PHE A 434 -16.64 23.44 -4.51
CA PHE A 434 -17.58 24.43 -4.00
C PHE A 434 -16.90 25.51 -3.14
N PHE A 435 -16.18 25.10 -2.10
CA PHE A 435 -15.62 26.01 -1.10
C PHE A 435 -14.36 26.76 -1.55
N GLY A 436 -13.62 26.26 -2.53
CA GLY A 436 -12.49 26.97 -3.16
C GLY A 436 -12.92 27.83 -4.35
N PHE A 437 -13.92 27.38 -5.14
CA PHE A 437 -14.24 27.95 -6.45
C PHE A 437 -15.70 28.36 -6.69
N ILE A 438 -16.67 27.42 -6.78
CA ILE A 438 -18.03 27.72 -7.28
C ILE A 438 -18.72 28.79 -6.42
N PHE A 439 -18.64 28.69 -5.09
CA PHE A 439 -19.29 29.66 -4.19
C PHE A 439 -18.81 31.09 -4.46
N TRP A 440 -17.52 31.28 -4.72
CA TRP A 440 -16.93 32.62 -4.85
C TRP A 440 -17.07 33.18 -6.26
N GLY A 441 -17.07 32.31 -7.28
CA GLY A 441 -17.52 32.68 -8.62
C GLY A 441 -18.95 33.21 -8.60
N VAL A 442 -19.88 32.48 -7.96
CA VAL A 442 -21.27 32.92 -7.77
C VAL A 442 -21.35 34.19 -6.90
N ALA A 443 -20.58 34.29 -5.81
CA ALA A 443 -20.55 35.46 -4.94
C ALA A 443 -20.11 36.72 -5.69
N TYR A 444 -19.05 36.65 -6.49
CA TYR A 444 -18.62 37.76 -7.34
C TYR A 444 -19.69 38.16 -8.34
N LEU A 445 -20.27 37.19 -9.05
CA LEU A 445 -21.31 37.45 -10.06
C LEU A 445 -22.54 38.11 -9.43
N ARG A 446 -22.99 37.66 -8.26
CA ARG A 446 -24.13 38.27 -7.54
C ARG A 446 -23.79 39.66 -6.99
N MET A 447 -22.57 39.86 -6.46
CA MET A 447 -22.10 41.18 -6.03
C MET A 447 -22.06 42.17 -7.22
N GLN A 448 -21.54 41.74 -8.37
CA GLN A 448 -21.50 42.53 -9.59
C GLN A 448 -22.91 42.86 -10.11
N SER A 449 -23.83 41.90 -10.11
CA SER A 449 -25.21 42.16 -10.53
C SER A 449 -25.96 43.12 -9.60
N ALA A 450 -25.61 43.19 -8.31
CA ALA A 450 -26.12 44.21 -7.41
C ALA A 450 -25.53 45.59 -7.74
N ASP A 451 -24.20 45.69 -7.87
CA ASP A 451 -23.49 46.93 -8.22
C ASP A 451 -23.95 47.53 -9.57
N GLU A 452 -24.39 46.68 -10.50
CA GLU A 452 -24.94 47.05 -11.80
C GLU A 452 -26.45 47.42 -11.72
N ALA A 453 -27.22 46.77 -10.85
CA ALA A 453 -28.63 47.12 -10.60
C ALA A 453 -28.80 48.47 -9.88
N GLU A 454 -27.81 48.88 -9.08
CA GLU A 454 -27.73 50.22 -8.48
C GLU A 454 -27.39 51.32 -9.50
N LYS A 455 -26.86 50.97 -10.67
CA LYS A 455 -26.34 51.92 -11.68
C LYS A 455 -26.94 51.65 -13.08
N PRO A 456 -28.29 51.59 -13.21
CA PRO A 456 -28.96 51.21 -14.44
C PRO A 456 -28.61 52.15 -15.60
N GLY A 457 -28.36 51.57 -16.78
CA GLY A 457 -28.02 52.29 -18.00
C GLY A 457 -26.53 52.59 -18.21
N LYS A 458 -25.66 52.44 -17.21
CA LYS A 458 -24.20 52.49 -17.44
C LYS A 458 -23.69 51.15 -17.98
N PRO A 459 -22.95 51.11 -19.11
CA PRO A 459 -22.45 49.86 -19.67
C PRO A 459 -21.37 49.25 -18.75
N ARG A 460 -21.40 47.92 -18.62
CA ARG A 460 -20.41 47.14 -17.85
C ARG A 460 -18.99 47.47 -18.35
N SER A 461 -18.14 47.94 -17.45
CA SER A 461 -16.75 48.32 -17.76
C SER A 461 -15.93 47.12 -18.23
N ILE A 462 -14.83 47.37 -18.96
CA ILE A 462 -13.89 46.31 -19.40
C ILE A 462 -13.41 45.47 -18.21
N ARG A 463 -13.11 46.10 -17.07
CA ARG A 463 -12.76 45.41 -15.81
C ARG A 463 -13.89 44.52 -15.29
N GLY A 464 -15.14 44.96 -15.41
CA GLY A 464 -16.33 44.18 -15.07
C GLY A 464 -16.58 43.01 -16.02
N TRP A 465 -16.27 43.14 -17.31
CA TRP A 465 -16.34 42.03 -18.28
C TRP A 465 -15.24 40.99 -18.03
N ILE A 466 -14.01 41.42 -17.78
CA ILE A 466 -12.90 40.54 -17.38
C ILE A 466 -13.25 39.83 -16.06
N GLY A 467 -13.74 40.56 -15.05
CA GLY A 467 -14.18 40.01 -13.78
C GLY A 467 -15.27 38.95 -13.93
N TRP A 468 -16.31 39.25 -14.73
CA TRP A 468 -17.37 38.30 -15.05
C TRP A 468 -16.82 37.02 -15.70
N GLY A 469 -15.98 37.16 -16.74
CA GLY A 469 -15.38 36.03 -17.45
C GLY A 469 -14.47 35.17 -16.57
N VAL A 470 -13.65 35.79 -15.71
CA VAL A 470 -12.81 35.08 -14.73
C VAL A 470 -13.65 34.28 -13.73
N ASN A 471 -14.79 34.80 -13.28
CA ASN A 471 -15.63 34.09 -12.30
C ASN A 471 -16.49 32.99 -12.94
N VAL A 472 -16.89 33.13 -14.20
CA VAL A 472 -17.46 32.02 -14.99
C VAL A 472 -16.40 30.93 -15.22
N PHE A 473 -15.15 31.30 -15.51
CA PHE A 473 -14.03 30.36 -15.60
C PHE A 473 -13.78 29.64 -14.26
N LEU A 474 -13.79 30.35 -13.12
CA LEU A 474 -13.63 29.74 -11.79
C LEU A 474 -14.76 28.76 -11.46
N ILE A 475 -16.01 29.04 -11.84
CA ILE A 475 -17.11 28.06 -11.74
C ILE A 475 -16.81 26.83 -12.61
N GLY A 476 -16.29 27.02 -13.83
CA GLY A 476 -15.81 25.94 -14.70
C GLY A 476 -14.67 25.11 -14.08
N VAL A 477 -13.73 25.74 -13.37
CA VAL A 477 -12.67 25.06 -12.60
C VAL A 477 -13.28 24.25 -11.45
N GLY A 478 -14.22 24.81 -10.69
CA GLY A 478 -14.89 24.03 -9.64
C GLY A 478 -15.69 22.84 -10.18
N LEU A 479 -16.30 22.95 -11.37
CA LEU A 479 -16.94 21.82 -12.05
C LEU A 479 -15.92 20.80 -12.60
N LEU A 480 -14.71 21.23 -12.98
CA LEU A 480 -13.60 20.34 -13.33
C LEU A 480 -13.12 19.53 -12.12
N PHE A 481 -13.07 20.14 -10.93
CA PHE A 481 -12.80 19.43 -9.67
C PHE A 481 -13.93 18.44 -9.34
N LEU A 482 -15.19 18.88 -9.41
CA LEU A 482 -16.34 18.06 -9.02
C LEU A 482 -16.56 16.85 -9.93
N GLY A 483 -16.46 17.01 -11.26
CA GLY A 483 -16.68 15.91 -12.20
C GLY A 483 -15.40 15.10 -12.47
N PRO A 484 -14.56 15.52 -13.44
CA PRO A 484 -13.32 14.80 -13.77
C PRO A 484 -12.33 14.64 -12.61
N GLY A 485 -12.31 15.57 -11.66
CA GLY A 485 -11.53 15.44 -10.42
C GLY A 485 -12.04 14.30 -9.53
N THR A 486 -13.34 14.25 -9.20
CA THR A 486 -13.91 13.14 -8.41
C THR A 486 -13.73 11.80 -9.11
N TYR A 487 -13.92 11.75 -10.44
CA TYR A 487 -13.59 10.56 -11.24
C TYR A 487 -12.14 10.12 -10.99
N ALA A 488 -11.17 11.01 -11.16
CA ALA A 488 -9.76 10.68 -10.99
C ALA A 488 -9.42 10.29 -9.54
N SER A 489 -10.01 10.95 -8.55
CA SER A 489 -9.80 10.65 -7.14
C SER A 489 -10.32 9.25 -6.76
N VAL A 490 -11.51 8.88 -7.23
CA VAL A 490 -12.10 7.54 -7.01
C VAL A 490 -11.34 6.46 -7.80
N ASP A 491 -10.98 6.73 -9.05
CA ASP A 491 -10.19 5.81 -9.88
C ASP A 491 -8.79 5.59 -9.28
N SER A 492 -8.16 6.62 -8.67
CA SER A 492 -6.91 6.51 -7.92
C SER A 492 -7.03 5.58 -6.71
N VAL A 493 -8.08 5.74 -5.88
CA VAL A 493 -8.36 4.80 -4.75
C VAL A 493 -8.53 3.37 -5.26
N VAL A 494 -9.30 3.16 -6.32
CA VAL A 494 -9.53 1.84 -6.91
C VAL A 494 -8.22 1.23 -7.43
N LEU A 495 -7.39 2.00 -8.12
CA LEU A 495 -6.09 1.57 -8.65
C LEU A 495 -5.07 1.30 -7.53
N ASN A 496 -5.07 2.05 -6.44
CA ASN A 496 -4.17 1.80 -5.29
C ASN A 496 -4.61 0.56 -4.50
N TYR A 497 -5.91 0.32 -4.32
CA TYR A 497 -6.41 -0.96 -3.79
C TYR A 497 -6.08 -2.15 -4.71
N GLN A 498 -6.24 -2.01 -6.03
CA GLN A 498 -5.92 -3.07 -7.01
C GLN A 498 -4.41 -3.39 -7.05
N SER A 499 -3.57 -2.36 -7.11
CA SER A 499 -2.10 -2.51 -7.14
C SER A 499 -1.47 -2.79 -5.76
N GLY A 500 -2.28 -2.84 -4.69
CA GLY A 500 -1.82 -3.10 -3.33
C GLY A 500 -0.90 -2.03 -2.74
N LYS A 501 -0.84 -0.85 -3.34
CA LYS A 501 0.05 0.25 -2.91
C LYS A 501 -0.35 0.72 -1.52
N GLU A 502 0.60 0.63 -0.59
CA GLU A 502 0.46 1.02 0.83
C GLU A 502 -0.67 0.33 1.62
N LEU A 503 -1.01 -0.92 1.30
CA LEU A 503 -1.63 -1.81 2.28
C LEU A 503 -0.61 -2.15 3.40
N ILE A 504 -0.57 -1.30 4.44
CA ILE A 504 0.35 -1.43 5.56
C ILE A 504 0.00 -2.68 6.38
N SER A 505 0.85 -3.71 6.29
CA SER A 505 0.75 -5.03 6.93
C SER A 505 -0.27 -6.00 6.30
N PRO A 506 0.17 -7.19 5.79
CA PRO A 506 -0.72 -8.24 5.26
C PRO A 506 -1.72 -8.88 6.26
N ARG A 507 -1.87 -8.35 7.48
CA ARG A 507 -2.82 -8.85 8.48
C ARG A 507 -4.19 -8.15 8.44
N ASP A 508 -4.27 -6.95 7.91
CA ASP A 508 -5.43 -6.08 8.08
C ASP A 508 -6.41 -6.22 6.90
N ARG A 509 -6.98 -7.42 6.73
CA ARG A 509 -8.05 -7.70 5.75
C ARG A 509 -9.29 -8.32 6.42
N LEU A 510 -10.14 -7.44 6.96
CA LEU A 510 -11.49 -7.74 7.45
C LEU A 510 -12.62 -7.05 6.65
N LEU A 511 -12.29 -6.13 5.73
CA LEU A 511 -13.27 -5.35 4.94
C LEU A 511 -13.42 -5.82 3.47
N GLU A 512 -12.72 -6.88 3.08
CA GLU A 512 -12.78 -7.46 1.72
C GLU A 512 -14.09 -8.26 1.45
N SER A 513 -15.03 -8.26 2.40
CA SER A 513 -16.29 -9.01 2.38
C SER A 513 -17.47 -8.26 1.77
N SER A 514 -17.32 -6.98 1.40
CA SER A 514 -18.45 -6.13 0.98
C SER A 514 -18.14 -5.14 -0.16
N PRO A 515 -17.99 -5.61 -1.42
CA PRO A 515 -18.14 -4.74 -2.59
C PRO A 515 -19.54 -4.06 -2.64
N SER A 516 -20.52 -4.61 -1.92
CA SER A 516 -21.81 -4.00 -1.60
C SER A 516 -21.72 -2.75 -0.73
N LEU A 517 -20.77 -2.67 0.22
CA LEU A 517 -20.62 -1.50 1.09
C LEU A 517 -19.91 -0.37 0.35
N PHE A 518 -18.86 -0.68 -0.44
CA PHE A 518 -18.20 0.32 -1.28
C PHE A 518 -19.12 0.81 -2.41
N ARG A 519 -19.94 -0.08 -3.02
CA ARG A 519 -21.05 0.36 -3.88
C ARG A 519 -22.02 1.24 -3.11
N SER A 520 -22.58 0.80 -1.99
CA SER A 520 -23.55 1.62 -1.23
C SER A 520 -22.97 2.96 -0.75
N PHE A 521 -21.65 3.11 -0.57
CA PHE A 521 -21.01 4.37 -0.23
C PHE A 521 -20.72 5.24 -1.47
N SER A 522 -20.31 4.63 -2.59
CA SER A 522 -20.20 5.29 -3.90
C SER A 522 -21.57 5.75 -4.41
N ASP A 523 -22.60 4.93 -4.27
CA ASP A 523 -24.01 5.21 -4.57
C ASP A 523 -24.58 6.27 -3.61
N PHE A 524 -24.11 6.35 -2.35
CA PHE A 524 -24.47 7.43 -1.43
C PHE A 524 -23.84 8.77 -1.82
N ILE A 525 -22.59 8.76 -2.28
CA ILE A 525 -21.91 9.95 -2.83
C ILE A 525 -22.58 10.38 -4.15
N LEU A 526 -22.83 9.46 -5.09
CA LEU A 526 -23.53 9.71 -6.35
C LEU A 526 -25.00 10.15 -6.14
N ALA A 527 -25.68 9.65 -5.09
CA ALA A 527 -27.02 10.12 -4.72
C ALA A 527 -27.02 11.54 -4.16
N ALA A 528 -25.91 12.01 -3.56
CA ALA A 528 -25.76 13.40 -3.14
C ALA A 528 -25.58 14.36 -4.34
N GLU A 529 -25.13 13.88 -5.51
CA GLU A 529 -24.95 14.69 -6.72
C GLU A 529 -26.24 14.97 -7.51
N LEU A 530 -27.34 14.24 -7.26
CA LEU A 530 -28.56 14.31 -8.07
C LEU A 530 -29.69 15.13 -7.44
N CYS A 531 -29.51 16.46 -7.40
CA CYS A 531 -30.59 17.43 -7.16
C CYS A 531 -30.80 18.32 -8.42
N PRO A 532 -32.01 18.43 -8.98
CA PRO A 532 -32.18 18.80 -10.39
C PRO A 532 -32.21 20.32 -10.65
N VAL A 533 -31.05 21.00 -10.52
CA VAL A 533 -30.91 22.42 -10.88
C VAL A 533 -29.60 22.70 -11.63
N LEU A 534 -29.52 22.30 -12.91
CA LEU A 534 -28.90 23.03 -14.04
C LEU A 534 -28.85 22.20 -15.34
N ILE A 535 -29.39 22.76 -16.44
CA ILE A 535 -29.14 22.48 -17.87
C ILE A 535 -29.21 20.99 -18.36
N PRO A 536 -30.27 20.59 -19.09
CA PRO A 536 -30.45 19.20 -19.56
C PRO A 536 -29.41 18.63 -20.57
N GLU A 537 -28.62 19.48 -21.23
CA GLU A 537 -27.91 19.11 -22.47
C GLU A 537 -26.66 18.25 -22.26
N VAL A 538 -26.01 18.34 -21.08
CA VAL A 538 -24.79 17.58 -20.75
C VAL A 538 -25.02 16.06 -20.78
N ARG A 539 -26.25 15.62 -20.50
CA ARG A 539 -26.67 14.20 -20.46
C ARG A 539 -26.42 13.46 -21.77
N ASN A 540 -26.52 14.13 -22.93
CA ASN A 540 -26.38 13.48 -24.23
C ASN A 540 -24.90 13.27 -24.64
N SER A 541 -24.00 14.17 -24.22
CA SER A 541 -22.57 14.05 -24.52
C SER A 541 -21.93 12.84 -23.81
N ILE A 542 -22.29 12.61 -22.54
CA ILE A 542 -21.69 11.55 -21.71
C ILE A 542 -22.09 10.15 -22.19
N PHE A 543 -23.33 9.94 -22.65
CA PHE A 543 -23.77 8.63 -23.14
C PHE A 543 -23.17 8.23 -24.50
N THR A 544 -22.76 9.20 -25.33
CA THR A 544 -22.34 8.94 -26.72
C THR A 544 -20.94 8.30 -26.82
N MET A 545 -20.05 8.51 -25.84
CA MET A 545 -18.69 7.95 -25.86
C MET A 545 -18.61 6.42 -25.70
N LYS A 546 -19.66 5.74 -25.21
CA LYS A 546 -19.65 4.27 -25.02
C LYS A 546 -19.84 3.44 -26.30
N SER A 547 -19.96 4.07 -27.48
CA SER A 547 -20.29 3.37 -28.74
C SER A 547 -19.16 3.28 -29.77
N ILE A 548 -17.97 3.87 -29.55
CA ILE A 548 -16.88 3.92 -30.56
C ILE A 548 -15.65 3.14 -30.07
N ALA A 549 -15.83 1.82 -29.91
CA ALA A 549 -14.75 0.88 -29.55
C ALA A 549 -15.02 -0.55 -30.04
N ARG A 550 -15.46 -0.74 -31.29
CA ARG A 550 -15.48 -2.06 -31.96
C ARG A 550 -14.94 -1.95 -33.38
N VAL A 551 -13.80 -2.62 -33.63
CA VAL A 551 -13.20 -2.77 -34.95
C VAL A 551 -13.46 -4.19 -35.46
N PRO A 552 -14.27 -4.39 -36.51
CA PRO A 552 -14.38 -5.66 -37.19
C PRO A 552 -13.30 -5.78 -38.28
N GLN A 553 -12.68 -6.95 -38.39
CA GLN A 553 -11.92 -7.32 -39.59
C GLN A 553 -12.88 -7.76 -40.70
N LEU A 554 -12.67 -7.32 -41.95
CA LEU A 554 -12.48 -8.20 -43.11
C LEU A 554 -12.39 -7.44 -44.46
N ALA A 555 -11.21 -7.56 -45.08
CA ALA A 555 -10.94 -7.85 -46.50
C ALA A 555 -11.67 -7.18 -47.70
N ARG A 556 -10.86 -7.00 -48.77
CA ARG A 556 -11.16 -6.90 -50.23
C ARG A 556 -11.27 -5.50 -50.89
N SER A 557 -10.23 -5.25 -51.70
CA SER A 557 -10.26 -4.69 -53.07
C SER A 557 -10.96 -3.35 -53.39
N GLY A 558 -10.17 -2.40 -53.92
CA GLY A 558 -10.33 -2.07 -55.34
C GLY A 558 -10.31 -0.58 -55.76
N VAL A 559 -9.26 -0.23 -56.52
CA VAL A 559 -9.36 0.45 -57.84
C VAL A 559 -9.92 1.91 -57.91
N PHE A 560 -8.97 2.83 -58.11
CA PHE A 560 -8.95 3.98 -59.06
C PHE A 560 -9.46 5.41 -58.72
N GLN A 561 -8.74 6.35 -59.36
CA GLN A 561 -9.02 7.77 -59.68
C GLN A 561 -9.26 8.74 -58.49
N ALA A 562 -8.47 9.81 -58.25
CA ALA A 562 -7.91 10.88 -59.11
C ALA A 562 -9.01 11.85 -59.63
N ARG A 563 -8.77 13.18 -59.76
CA ARG A 563 -7.57 13.89 -60.26
C ARG A 563 -7.65 15.41 -59.97
N VAL A 564 -6.62 16.19 -60.38
CA VAL A 564 -6.58 17.69 -60.53
C VAL A 564 -6.35 18.47 -59.22
N SER A 565 -5.44 19.47 -59.07
CA SER A 565 -4.27 20.00 -59.84
C SER A 565 -3.56 21.09 -58.99
N SER A 566 -2.35 21.64 -59.23
CA SER A 566 -1.11 21.25 -59.94
C SER A 566 0.00 22.34 -59.72
N ARG A 567 1.12 22.26 -60.46
CA ARG A 567 2.29 23.19 -60.54
C ARG A 567 3.38 23.05 -59.44
N CYS A 568 4.66 23.35 -59.72
CA CYS A 568 5.64 22.70 -60.64
C CYS A 568 7.03 23.37 -60.46
N TRP A 569 8.12 22.58 -60.66
CA TRP A 569 9.55 22.88 -60.96
C TRP A 569 10.42 21.92 -60.12
N SER A 570 11.06 20.86 -60.63
CA SER A 570 12.23 20.77 -61.54
C SER A 570 13.55 21.26 -60.90
N GLY A 571 14.62 20.46 -60.78
CA GLY A 571 14.82 19.06 -61.19
C GLY A 571 16.29 18.60 -61.02
N VAL A 572 16.76 17.69 -61.91
CA VAL A 572 18.14 17.13 -62.04
C VAL A 572 18.48 15.93 -61.13
N THR A 573 19.33 15.04 -61.64
CA THR A 573 19.69 13.69 -61.16
C THR A 573 21.20 13.40 -61.31
N TYR A 574 21.63 12.13 -61.21
CA TYR A 574 23.01 11.59 -61.22
C TYR A 574 23.81 11.77 -59.90
N GLY A 575 24.77 10.89 -59.56
CA GLY A 575 25.04 9.56 -60.12
C GLY A 575 26.51 9.09 -60.05
N ALA A 576 26.72 7.90 -59.47
CA ALA A 576 27.87 6.99 -59.64
C ALA A 576 29.29 7.34 -59.06
N GLN A 577 29.71 6.46 -58.13
CA GLN A 577 30.95 5.66 -58.15
C GLN A 577 32.38 6.20 -57.84
N LEU A 578 33.16 5.25 -57.27
CA LEU A 578 34.61 4.95 -57.42
C LEU A 578 35.70 5.48 -56.43
N SER A 579 36.14 4.53 -55.59
CA SER A 579 37.53 4.08 -55.37
C SER A 579 38.53 4.76 -54.39
N ARG A 580 38.94 3.92 -53.42
CA ARG A 580 40.33 3.64 -52.95
C ARG A 580 41.19 4.77 -52.35
N HIS A 581 41.64 4.53 -51.11
CA HIS A 581 43.08 4.27 -50.87
C HIS A 581 43.35 3.36 -49.65
N HIS A 582 44.57 2.79 -49.58
CA HIS A 582 44.99 1.84 -48.54
C HIS A 582 45.69 2.50 -47.34
N ARG A 583 45.52 1.89 -46.15
CA ARG A 583 46.68 1.33 -45.41
C ARG A 583 46.29 0.24 -44.40
N ARG A 584 47.06 -0.86 -44.41
CA ARG A 584 47.16 -1.91 -43.37
C ARG A 584 48.66 -2.14 -43.14
N ILE A 585 49.12 -2.19 -41.89
CA ILE A 585 50.39 -2.83 -41.50
C ILE A 585 50.13 -3.59 -40.18
N HIS A 586 50.84 -4.69 -39.96
CA HIS A 586 50.64 -5.64 -38.84
C HIS A 586 51.43 -5.22 -37.58
N GLY A 587 51.03 -5.75 -36.41
CA GLY A 587 51.80 -5.57 -35.17
C GLY A 587 51.23 -6.30 -33.94
N ALA A 588 51.74 -7.51 -33.69
CA ALA A 588 51.70 -8.23 -32.41
C ALA A 588 53.09 -8.91 -32.24
N PRO A 589 53.50 -9.42 -31.05
CA PRO A 589 52.75 -9.68 -29.82
C PRO A 589 53.51 -9.29 -28.52
N THR A 590 53.19 -9.98 -27.41
CA THR A 590 53.96 -10.20 -26.15
C THR A 590 53.62 -9.40 -24.90
N VAL A 591 53.86 -10.05 -23.76
CA VAL A 591 53.49 -9.71 -22.38
C VAL A 591 54.67 -9.09 -21.64
N ARG A 592 54.43 -8.16 -20.71
CA ARG A 592 55.33 -7.96 -19.56
C ARG A 592 54.64 -7.55 -18.27
N TYR A 593 55.10 -8.14 -17.17
CA TYR A 593 54.67 -7.91 -15.79
C TYR A 593 55.12 -6.53 -15.28
N ARG A 594 54.29 -5.89 -14.44
CA ARG A 594 54.74 -5.01 -13.35
C ARG A 594 53.77 -5.11 -12.17
N GLN A 595 54.29 -5.44 -10.99
CA GLN A 595 53.68 -5.04 -9.71
C GLN A 595 53.93 -3.54 -9.49
N PRO A 596 53.21 -2.90 -8.55
CA PRO A 596 53.85 -2.73 -7.25
C PRO A 596 52.93 -2.88 -6.03
N LEU A 597 53.53 -3.42 -4.96
CA LEU A 597 53.36 -3.11 -3.53
C LEU A 597 51.97 -3.23 -2.85
N ILE A 598 52.05 -3.77 -1.63
CA ILE A 598 50.93 -4.04 -0.71
C ILE A 598 50.67 -2.79 0.15
N ALA A 599 49.39 -2.45 0.33
CA ALA A 599 48.90 -1.65 1.45
C ALA A 599 47.75 -2.42 2.13
N SER A 600 47.67 -2.36 3.46
CA SER A 600 46.81 -3.27 4.24
C SER A 600 45.33 -2.90 4.14
N SER A 601 44.48 -3.87 3.83
CA SER A 601 43.02 -3.75 3.90
C SER A 601 42.50 -4.29 5.24
N THR A 602 41.81 -3.44 6.00
CA THR A 602 40.99 -3.88 7.13
C THR A 602 39.77 -4.65 6.62
N LEU A 603 39.39 -5.74 7.28
CA LEU A 603 38.23 -6.54 6.88
C LEU A 603 36.93 -5.77 7.14
N GLY A 604 36.33 -5.23 6.07
CA GLY A 604 34.92 -4.88 6.06
C GLY A 604 34.07 -6.15 5.96
N THR A 605 33.16 -6.36 6.92
CA THR A 605 32.26 -7.52 6.94
C THR A 605 31.35 -7.53 5.71
N PRO A 606 31.23 -8.64 4.96
CA PRO A 606 30.28 -8.72 3.85
C PRO A 606 28.85 -8.73 4.38
N SER A 607 28.12 -7.64 4.15
CA SER A 607 26.71 -7.51 4.49
C SER A 607 25.86 -8.46 3.63
N GLY A 608 25.25 -9.46 4.29
CA GLY A 608 24.46 -10.48 3.60
C GLY A 608 23.23 -9.90 2.90
N LEU A 609 23.14 -10.12 1.58
CA LEU A 609 21.94 -9.86 0.78
C LEU A 609 20.75 -10.64 1.36
N ARG A 610 19.73 -9.91 1.82
CA ARG A 610 18.48 -10.50 2.29
C ARG A 610 17.56 -10.77 1.10
N TYR A 611 17.59 -12.00 0.60
CA TYR A 611 16.43 -12.57 -0.08
C TYR A 611 15.40 -12.94 1.00
N ALA A 612 14.18 -12.41 0.88
CA ALA A 612 13.05 -12.71 1.74
C ALA A 612 11.75 -12.30 1.04
N SER A 613 10.74 -13.19 1.08
CA SER A 613 9.44 -13.07 0.40
C SER A 613 9.44 -12.90 -1.12
N SER A 614 8.82 -13.86 -1.81
CA SER A 614 8.24 -13.81 -3.16
C SER A 614 8.85 -12.84 -4.19
N SER A 615 9.45 -13.40 -5.24
CA SER A 615 9.43 -12.73 -6.54
C SER A 615 7.98 -12.40 -6.90
N SER A 616 7.66 -11.11 -6.98
CA SER A 616 6.44 -10.68 -7.66
C SER A 616 6.59 -11.01 -9.13
N ALA A 617 6.02 -12.14 -9.55
CA ALA A 617 5.59 -12.27 -10.93
C ALA A 617 4.80 -11.00 -11.26
N ALA A 618 5.20 -10.29 -12.32
CA ALA A 618 4.42 -9.16 -12.82
C ALA A 618 3.04 -9.64 -13.28
N GLU A 619 2.17 -8.72 -13.72
CA GLU A 619 0.88 -9.06 -14.33
C GLU A 619 1.01 -9.70 -15.74
N SER A 620 1.88 -10.70 -15.87
CA SER A 620 1.50 -11.91 -16.58
C SER A 620 0.38 -12.61 -15.81
N ASP A 621 -0.71 -12.92 -16.50
CA ASP A 621 -1.91 -13.60 -16.00
C ASP A 621 -1.61 -14.66 -14.91
N ILE A 622 -2.13 -14.44 -13.68
CA ILE A 622 -1.83 -15.28 -12.53
C ILE A 622 -2.43 -16.67 -12.77
N LYS A 623 -1.55 -17.68 -12.86
CA LYS A 623 -1.93 -19.01 -13.31
C LYS A 623 -2.92 -19.67 -12.35
N ARG A 624 -3.86 -20.43 -12.92
CA ARG A 624 -4.84 -21.21 -12.17
C ARG A 624 -4.42 -22.67 -12.20
N THR A 625 -4.55 -23.37 -11.07
CA THR A 625 -4.51 -24.85 -11.07
C THR A 625 -5.83 -25.40 -11.58
N GLN A 626 -5.86 -26.69 -11.92
CA GLN A 626 -7.06 -27.43 -12.29
C GLN A 626 -8.13 -27.47 -11.17
N PHE A 627 -7.79 -26.99 -9.97
CA PHE A 627 -8.66 -26.90 -8.79
C PHE A 627 -9.16 -25.48 -8.49
N TYR A 628 -8.79 -24.46 -9.27
CA TYR A 628 -9.11 -23.07 -8.92
C TYR A 628 -10.60 -22.82 -8.62
N ASP A 629 -11.51 -23.26 -9.50
CA ASP A 629 -12.94 -23.07 -9.29
C ASP A 629 -13.49 -23.91 -8.13
N PHE A 630 -12.94 -25.12 -7.93
CA PHE A 630 -13.24 -25.98 -6.78
C PHE A 630 -12.80 -25.31 -5.45
N HIS A 631 -11.67 -24.61 -5.41
CA HIS A 631 -11.23 -23.83 -4.25
C HIS A 631 -12.17 -22.66 -3.95
N VAL A 632 -12.58 -21.91 -4.99
CA VAL A 632 -13.52 -20.79 -4.86
C VAL A 632 -14.89 -21.26 -4.38
N GLU A 633 -15.36 -22.41 -4.88
CA GLU A 633 -16.59 -23.07 -4.44
C GLU A 633 -16.54 -23.41 -2.94
N HIS A 634 -15.44 -24.04 -2.48
CA HIS A 634 -15.18 -24.39 -1.08
C HIS A 634 -14.66 -23.22 -0.22
N LYS A 635 -14.78 -21.97 -0.69
CA LYS A 635 -14.44 -20.74 0.04
C LYS A 635 -12.97 -20.65 0.48
N GLY A 636 -12.07 -21.18 -0.36
CA GLY A 636 -10.64 -20.98 -0.26
C GLY A 636 -10.25 -19.50 -0.40
N LYS A 637 -9.49 -18.97 0.55
CA LYS A 637 -8.92 -17.62 0.49
C LYS A 637 -7.74 -17.61 -0.48
N MET A 638 -8.02 -17.36 -1.75
CA MET A 638 -7.03 -17.37 -2.83
C MET A 638 -6.01 -16.22 -2.68
N VAL A 639 -4.73 -16.53 -2.86
CA VAL A 639 -3.61 -15.59 -2.83
C VAL A 639 -2.61 -15.90 -3.95
N PRO A 640 -1.85 -14.91 -4.46
CA PRO A 640 -0.72 -15.17 -5.33
C PRO A 640 0.39 -15.92 -4.57
N PHE A 641 0.80 -17.06 -5.11
CA PHE A 641 1.92 -17.87 -4.60
C PHE A 641 2.65 -18.52 -5.77
N ALA A 642 3.95 -18.27 -5.91
CA ALA A 642 4.79 -18.83 -6.97
C ALA A 642 4.24 -18.64 -8.42
N GLY A 643 3.55 -17.51 -8.67
CA GLY A 643 2.91 -17.22 -9.98
C GLY A 643 1.55 -17.89 -10.20
N TYR A 644 1.02 -18.61 -9.21
CA TYR A 644 -0.31 -19.24 -9.23
C TYR A 644 -1.25 -18.61 -8.19
N ALA A 645 -2.57 -18.70 -8.44
CA ALA A 645 -3.60 -18.39 -7.46
C ALA A 645 -3.90 -19.63 -6.61
N MET A 646 -3.44 -19.64 -5.37
CA MET A 646 -3.50 -20.81 -4.46
C MET A 646 -4.29 -20.47 -3.17
N PRO A 647 -4.97 -21.44 -2.52
CA PRO A 647 -5.69 -21.20 -1.27
C PRO A 647 -4.73 -21.09 -0.08
N LEU A 648 -4.74 -19.94 0.61
CA LEU A 648 -3.98 -19.72 1.85
C LEU A 648 -4.55 -20.55 3.01
N GLN A 649 -5.88 -20.61 3.08
CA GLN A 649 -6.72 -21.34 4.03
C GLN A 649 -8.15 -21.41 3.46
N TYR A 650 -9.04 -22.15 4.10
CA TYR A 650 -10.47 -22.20 3.79
C TYR A 650 -11.28 -21.47 4.87
N ALA A 651 -12.61 -21.42 4.71
CA ALA A 651 -13.51 -20.69 5.61
C ALA A 651 -14.02 -21.51 6.81
N ASP A 652 -13.90 -22.84 6.77
CA ASP A 652 -14.46 -23.76 7.78
C ASP A 652 -13.51 -24.04 8.96
N LEU A 653 -12.21 -23.80 8.80
CA LEU A 653 -11.17 -23.90 9.83
C LEU A 653 -10.17 -22.74 9.69
N SER A 654 -9.72 -22.18 10.82
CA SER A 654 -8.53 -21.32 10.81
C SER A 654 -7.27 -22.13 10.46
N HIS A 655 -6.19 -21.46 10.07
CA HIS A 655 -4.92 -22.14 9.77
C HIS A 655 -4.35 -22.93 10.98
N VAL A 656 -4.73 -22.58 12.22
CA VAL A 656 -4.33 -23.29 13.44
C VAL A 656 -5.11 -24.59 13.59
N GLU A 657 -6.42 -24.56 13.32
CA GLU A 657 -7.28 -25.75 13.40
C GLU A 657 -7.06 -26.68 12.21
N SER A 658 -6.87 -26.14 11.00
CA SER A 658 -6.49 -26.91 9.80
C SER A 658 -5.15 -27.63 9.98
N HIS A 659 -4.17 -26.99 10.64
CA HIS A 659 -2.93 -27.66 11.05
C HIS A 659 -3.22 -28.84 11.99
N LYS A 660 -3.98 -28.62 13.08
CA LYS A 660 -4.31 -29.66 14.07
C LYS A 660 -5.09 -30.82 13.45
N TRP A 661 -6.08 -30.53 12.61
CA TRP A 661 -6.82 -31.53 11.84
C TRP A 661 -5.89 -32.39 10.97
N THR A 662 -4.82 -31.81 10.41
CA THR A 662 -3.81 -32.57 9.66
C THR A 662 -2.96 -33.48 10.56
N ARG A 663 -2.67 -33.06 11.81
CA ARG A 663 -1.97 -33.88 12.82
C ARG A 663 -2.83 -35.01 13.40
N GLU A 664 -4.14 -34.82 13.45
CA GLU A 664 -5.12 -35.68 14.13
C GLU A 664 -5.88 -36.62 13.18
N LYS A 665 -6.12 -36.20 11.93
CA LYS A 665 -6.97 -36.89 10.94
C LYS A 665 -6.32 -36.90 9.55
N ALA A 666 -6.92 -36.25 8.55
CA ALA A 666 -6.35 -36.10 7.21
C ALA A 666 -6.74 -34.77 6.57
N SER A 667 -5.83 -34.22 5.77
CA SER A 667 -6.03 -32.99 5.00
C SER A 667 -5.57 -33.16 3.56
N LEU A 668 -6.33 -32.59 2.63
CA LEU A 668 -6.05 -32.54 1.20
C LEU A 668 -5.54 -31.15 0.80
N PHE A 669 -4.34 -31.11 0.22
CA PHE A 669 -3.69 -29.90 -0.28
C PHE A 669 -3.60 -29.95 -1.82
N ASP A 670 -3.93 -28.86 -2.50
CA ASP A 670 -3.56 -28.69 -3.92
C ASP A 670 -2.10 -28.26 -4.04
N VAL A 671 -1.33 -29.05 -4.78
CA VAL A 671 0.10 -28.81 -5.05
C VAL A 671 0.40 -28.81 -6.55
N SER A 672 -0.62 -28.68 -7.41
CA SER A 672 -0.54 -28.72 -8.88
C SER A 672 0.26 -27.57 -9.51
N HIS A 673 0.65 -26.57 -8.71
CA HIS A 673 1.53 -25.48 -9.09
C HIS A 673 3.00 -25.93 -9.19
N MET A 674 3.40 -27.00 -8.49
CA MET A 674 4.75 -27.58 -8.56
C MET A 674 5.02 -28.18 -9.96
N VAL A 675 6.30 -28.33 -10.32
CA VAL A 675 6.68 -28.75 -11.68
C VAL A 675 6.85 -30.26 -11.71
N GLN A 676 5.95 -30.98 -12.39
CA GLN A 676 6.06 -32.43 -12.58
C GLN A 676 6.91 -32.71 -13.83
N HIS A 677 8.00 -33.44 -13.67
CA HIS A 677 8.90 -33.84 -14.77
C HIS A 677 8.91 -35.36 -14.96
N HIS A 678 9.02 -35.80 -16.22
CA HIS A 678 9.33 -37.18 -16.58
C HIS A 678 10.50 -37.22 -17.54
N ILE A 679 11.56 -37.93 -17.16
CA ILE A 679 12.75 -38.17 -17.99
C ILE A 679 12.93 -39.67 -18.24
N ILE A 680 13.18 -40.04 -19.50
CA ILE A 680 13.22 -41.42 -20.00
C ILE A 680 14.43 -41.60 -20.91
N GLY A 681 15.12 -42.73 -20.80
CA GLY A 681 16.13 -43.19 -21.76
C GLY A 681 17.46 -43.57 -21.11
N PRO A 682 18.39 -44.18 -21.86
CA PRO A 682 19.61 -44.78 -21.31
C PRO A 682 20.54 -43.78 -20.62
N GLY A 683 20.48 -42.49 -20.97
CA GLY A 683 21.22 -41.42 -20.28
C GLY A 683 20.52 -40.84 -19.05
N ALA A 684 19.24 -41.11 -18.82
CA ALA A 684 18.43 -40.42 -17.81
C ALA A 684 18.97 -40.60 -16.39
N ARG A 685 19.33 -41.83 -16.00
CA ARG A 685 19.95 -42.12 -14.71
C ARG A 685 21.28 -41.39 -14.56
N ASP A 686 22.14 -41.46 -15.57
CA ASP A 686 23.52 -40.99 -15.49
C ASP A 686 23.58 -39.45 -15.48
N LEU A 687 22.66 -38.77 -16.17
CA LEU A 687 22.43 -37.33 -16.03
C LEU A 687 21.95 -36.97 -14.61
N LEU A 688 20.92 -37.65 -14.08
CA LEU A 688 20.42 -37.37 -12.74
C LEU A 688 21.46 -37.64 -11.64
N MET A 689 22.35 -38.63 -11.85
CA MET A 689 23.53 -38.87 -11.02
C MET A 689 24.59 -37.77 -11.16
N LYS A 690 24.70 -37.06 -12.30
CA LYS A 690 25.58 -35.89 -12.46
C LYS A 690 25.03 -34.68 -11.70
N ILE A 691 23.77 -34.32 -11.94
CA ILE A 691 23.19 -33.06 -11.45
C ILE A 691 22.63 -33.13 -10.01
N THR A 692 22.49 -34.33 -9.45
CA THR A 692 22.08 -34.55 -8.05
C THR A 692 23.09 -35.41 -7.28
N PRO A 693 23.16 -35.30 -5.94
CA PRO A 693 24.11 -36.05 -5.11
C PRO A 693 23.57 -37.40 -4.59
N ALA A 694 22.34 -37.78 -4.94
CA ALA A 694 21.71 -39.03 -4.50
C ALA A 694 22.24 -40.24 -5.29
N SER A 695 22.01 -41.46 -4.79
CA SER A 695 22.37 -42.73 -5.45
C SER A 695 21.16 -43.35 -6.14
N LEU A 696 20.84 -42.82 -7.32
CA LEU A 696 19.67 -43.19 -8.12
C LEU A 696 19.86 -44.51 -8.90
N ASP A 697 21.07 -45.04 -8.90
CA ASP A 697 21.46 -46.35 -9.42
C ASP A 697 20.99 -47.50 -8.52
N SER A 698 21.16 -47.34 -7.21
CA SER A 698 20.77 -48.27 -6.15
C SER A 698 19.36 -48.03 -5.61
N LEU A 699 18.75 -46.89 -5.94
CA LEU A 699 17.31 -46.65 -5.76
C LEU A 699 16.52 -47.69 -6.58
N LYS A 700 15.64 -48.43 -5.90
CA LYS A 700 14.79 -49.46 -6.54
C LYS A 700 13.71 -48.82 -7.42
N ASP A 701 13.20 -49.60 -8.37
CA ASP A 701 12.00 -49.19 -9.12
C ASP A 701 10.81 -48.99 -8.18
N ASN A 702 9.96 -48.03 -8.53
CA ASN A 702 8.85 -47.52 -7.73
C ASN A 702 9.24 -47.00 -6.33
N HIS A 703 10.50 -46.58 -6.14
CA HIS A 703 10.98 -45.90 -4.94
C HIS A 703 11.46 -44.48 -5.26
N SER A 704 11.48 -43.62 -4.25
CA SER A 704 11.83 -42.21 -4.33
C SER A 704 12.79 -41.78 -3.22
N THR A 705 13.48 -40.66 -3.44
CA THR A 705 14.33 -39.99 -2.45
C THR A 705 14.22 -38.48 -2.61
N LEU A 706 14.32 -37.75 -1.48
CA LEU A 706 14.65 -36.33 -1.54
C LEU A 706 16.09 -36.18 -2.06
N SER A 707 16.32 -35.14 -2.86
CA SER A 707 17.61 -34.76 -3.41
C SER A 707 17.66 -33.25 -3.67
N CYS A 708 18.78 -32.78 -4.21
CA CYS A 708 18.95 -31.40 -4.65
C CYS A 708 19.47 -31.38 -6.08
N LEU A 709 18.97 -30.45 -6.90
CA LEU A 709 19.67 -30.01 -8.10
C LEU A 709 20.85 -29.14 -7.65
N LEU A 710 22.05 -29.38 -8.17
CA LEU A 710 23.28 -28.71 -7.71
C LEU A 710 23.98 -27.94 -8.83
N ASP A 711 24.49 -26.76 -8.50
CA ASP A 711 25.40 -26.03 -9.38
C ASP A 711 26.76 -26.74 -9.49
N GLU A 712 27.26 -26.85 -10.72
CA GLU A 712 28.48 -27.58 -11.06
C GLU A 712 29.73 -26.99 -10.39
N SER A 713 29.78 -25.67 -10.23
CA SER A 713 30.98 -24.94 -9.78
C SER A 713 31.06 -24.74 -8.27
N THR A 714 29.92 -24.48 -7.62
CA THR A 714 29.82 -24.12 -6.21
C THR A 714 29.32 -25.26 -5.33
N GLY A 715 28.47 -26.15 -5.86
CA GLY A 715 27.66 -27.06 -5.06
C GLY A 715 26.52 -26.40 -4.29
N GLY A 716 26.16 -25.16 -4.66
CA GLY A 716 24.94 -24.51 -4.19
C GLY A 716 23.68 -25.23 -4.68
N ILE A 717 22.62 -25.19 -3.88
CA ILE A 717 21.34 -25.83 -4.23
C ILE A 717 20.62 -24.95 -5.25
N VAL A 718 20.38 -25.48 -6.45
CA VAL A 718 19.60 -24.82 -7.52
C VAL A 718 18.11 -24.91 -7.22
N ASP A 719 17.66 -26.09 -6.77
CA ASP A 719 16.36 -26.37 -6.14
C ASP A 719 16.42 -27.70 -5.36
N ASP A 720 15.47 -27.96 -4.45
CA ASP A 720 15.28 -29.26 -3.82
C ASP A 720 14.09 -30.05 -4.40
N THR A 721 14.26 -31.37 -4.55
CA THR A 721 13.36 -32.18 -5.38
C THR A 721 13.23 -33.61 -4.88
N VAL A 722 12.03 -34.19 -5.00
CA VAL A 722 11.80 -35.63 -4.79
C VAL A 722 11.95 -36.35 -6.13
N VAL A 723 12.96 -37.21 -6.24
CA VAL A 723 13.24 -38.02 -7.44
C VAL A 723 12.74 -39.44 -7.22
N THR A 724 11.87 -39.92 -8.12
CA THR A 724 11.26 -41.26 -8.11
C THR A 724 11.74 -42.05 -9.32
N ARG A 725 12.26 -43.26 -9.09
CA ARG A 725 12.55 -44.21 -10.18
C ARG A 725 11.26 -44.98 -10.51
N LEU A 726 10.75 -44.84 -11.73
CA LEU A 726 9.58 -45.58 -12.22
C LEU A 726 9.96 -46.85 -13.02
N GLY A 727 11.25 -47.01 -13.35
CA GLY A 727 11.80 -48.17 -14.03
C GLY A 727 13.30 -48.02 -14.26
N PRO A 728 13.96 -48.98 -14.94
CA PRO A 728 15.41 -49.00 -15.11
C PRO A 728 16.00 -47.70 -15.68
N GLU A 729 15.30 -47.09 -16.65
CA GLU A 729 15.67 -45.88 -17.39
C GLU A 729 14.61 -44.75 -17.31
N SER A 730 13.66 -44.83 -16.37
CA SER A 730 12.48 -43.95 -16.31
C SER A 730 12.37 -43.31 -14.92
N PHE A 731 12.40 -41.98 -14.86
CA PHE A 731 12.38 -41.22 -13.61
C PHE A 731 11.35 -40.09 -13.65
N TYR A 732 10.52 -40.02 -12.61
CA TYR A 732 9.59 -38.93 -12.34
C TYR A 732 10.10 -38.10 -11.17
N PHE A 733 10.14 -36.78 -11.30
CA PHE A 733 10.58 -35.91 -10.23
C PHE A 733 9.80 -34.60 -10.20
N VAL A 734 9.77 -33.96 -9.03
CA VAL A 734 8.97 -32.75 -8.80
C VAL A 734 9.84 -31.63 -8.24
N THR A 735 9.82 -30.45 -8.85
CA THR A 735 10.57 -29.25 -8.39
C THR A 735 9.63 -28.12 -7.94
N ASN A 736 10.16 -27.16 -7.19
CA ASN A 736 9.40 -26.09 -6.57
C ASN A 736 8.77 -25.14 -7.61
N ALA A 737 7.48 -24.84 -7.44
CA ALA A 737 6.74 -23.95 -8.34
C ALA A 737 7.43 -22.59 -8.57
N GLY A 738 8.03 -22.02 -7.51
CA GLY A 738 8.72 -20.73 -7.54
C GLY A 738 10.08 -20.74 -8.26
N ARG A 739 10.53 -21.91 -8.73
CA ARG A 739 11.80 -22.13 -9.45
C ARG A 739 11.61 -22.65 -10.86
N ARG A 740 10.36 -22.83 -11.31
CA ARG A 740 9.99 -23.36 -12.63
C ARG A 740 10.74 -22.73 -13.81
N LYS A 741 11.12 -21.45 -13.76
CA LYS A 741 11.92 -20.85 -14.85
C LYS A 741 13.37 -21.36 -14.80
N GLU A 742 14.03 -21.15 -13.67
CA GLU A 742 15.44 -21.46 -13.48
C GLU A 742 15.74 -22.97 -13.51
N ASP A 743 14.81 -23.80 -13.01
CA ASP A 743 14.87 -25.26 -13.12
C ASP A 743 14.84 -25.71 -14.57
N LEU A 744 13.94 -25.13 -15.39
CA LEU A 744 13.83 -25.46 -16.80
C LEU A 744 15.06 -24.99 -17.59
N GLU A 745 15.59 -23.80 -17.29
CA GLU A 745 16.85 -23.30 -17.88
C GLU A 745 18.05 -24.18 -17.50
N PHE A 746 18.15 -24.60 -16.23
CA PHE A 746 19.19 -25.50 -15.72
C PHE A 746 19.09 -26.91 -16.35
N LEU A 747 17.92 -27.53 -16.31
CA LEU A 747 17.67 -28.87 -16.85
C LEU A 747 17.88 -28.90 -18.37
N THR A 748 17.41 -27.89 -19.10
CA THR A 748 17.65 -27.79 -20.56
C THR A 748 19.15 -27.76 -20.85
N LYS A 749 19.91 -26.88 -20.17
CA LYS A 749 21.37 -26.76 -20.33
C LYS A 749 22.09 -28.08 -20.04
N GLU A 750 21.76 -28.75 -18.95
CA GLU A 750 22.41 -29.99 -18.54
C GLU A 750 22.03 -31.18 -19.45
N ILE A 751 20.76 -31.26 -19.91
CA ILE A 751 20.33 -32.24 -20.91
C ILE A 751 21.03 -32.00 -22.25
N GLU A 752 21.11 -30.77 -22.74
CA GLU A 752 21.81 -30.44 -23.98
C GLU A 752 23.32 -30.70 -23.89
N ALA A 753 23.96 -30.36 -22.76
CA ALA A 753 25.36 -30.70 -22.53
C ALA A 753 25.60 -32.22 -22.53
N PHE A 754 24.71 -32.99 -21.89
CA PHE A 754 24.77 -34.44 -21.86
C PHE A 754 24.53 -35.06 -23.26
N ARG A 755 23.52 -34.60 -24.00
CA ARG A 755 23.27 -35.03 -25.40
C ARG A 755 24.48 -34.71 -26.29
N ASN A 756 25.09 -33.54 -26.15
CA ASN A 756 26.24 -33.14 -26.95
C ASN A 756 27.52 -33.94 -26.64
N SER A 757 27.67 -34.50 -25.44
CA SER A 757 28.78 -35.42 -25.12
C SER A 757 28.58 -36.84 -25.67
N GLN A 758 27.39 -37.17 -26.18
CA GLN A 758 27.13 -38.43 -26.87
C GLN A 758 27.46 -38.37 -28.37
N ASP A 759 27.64 -39.57 -28.93
CA ASP A 759 27.66 -39.85 -30.36
C ASP A 759 26.55 -39.09 -31.11
N PRO A 760 26.85 -38.33 -32.18
CA PRO A 760 25.86 -37.60 -32.99
C PRO A 760 24.65 -38.43 -33.42
N SER A 761 24.81 -39.74 -33.65
CA SER A 761 23.72 -40.65 -34.06
C SER A 761 22.73 -41.01 -32.94
N LYS A 762 23.03 -40.68 -31.68
CA LYS A 762 22.24 -41.09 -30.49
C LYS A 762 21.70 -39.92 -29.66
N ARG A 763 21.96 -38.67 -30.07
CA ARG A 763 21.69 -37.48 -29.25
C ARG A 763 20.21 -37.29 -28.91
N ASP A 764 19.32 -37.59 -29.85
CA ASP A 764 17.88 -37.39 -29.64
C ASP A 764 17.23 -38.57 -28.90
N SER A 765 17.84 -39.76 -28.96
CA SER A 765 17.30 -40.99 -28.36
C SER A 765 17.85 -41.30 -26.96
N VAL A 766 18.99 -40.71 -26.55
CA VAL A 766 19.62 -41.01 -25.26
C VAL A 766 18.82 -40.50 -24.06
N ILE A 767 18.12 -39.38 -24.21
CA ILE A 767 17.27 -38.74 -23.20
C ILE A 767 16.06 -38.10 -23.88
N ASN A 768 14.86 -38.51 -23.49
CA ASN A 768 13.61 -37.78 -23.67
C ASN A 768 13.21 -37.15 -22.32
N TRP A 769 12.82 -35.88 -22.31
CA TRP A 769 12.40 -35.16 -21.10
C TRP A 769 11.14 -34.36 -21.41
N THR A 770 10.16 -34.45 -20.51
CA THR A 770 8.85 -33.82 -20.65
C THR A 770 8.41 -33.19 -19.33
N ILE A 771 7.67 -32.08 -19.44
CA ILE A 771 6.93 -31.47 -18.34
C ILE A 771 5.51 -32.04 -18.40
N LEU A 772 5.00 -32.55 -17.29
CA LEU A 772 3.66 -33.13 -17.21
C LEU A 772 2.62 -32.05 -16.87
N ASP A 773 2.55 -30.99 -17.69
CA ASP A 773 1.56 -29.91 -17.53
C ASP A 773 0.11 -30.40 -17.76
N ASN A 774 -0.07 -31.57 -18.37
CA ASN A 774 -1.32 -32.34 -18.50
C ASN A 774 -1.72 -33.10 -17.22
N ARG A 775 -1.25 -32.65 -16.05
CA ARG A 775 -1.53 -33.30 -14.76
C ARG A 775 -1.82 -32.30 -13.65
N ALA A 776 -2.77 -32.67 -12.79
CA ALA A 776 -2.93 -32.08 -11.48
C ALA A 776 -2.16 -32.89 -10.42
N LEU A 777 -1.90 -32.32 -9.25
CA LEU A 777 -1.20 -32.98 -8.14
C LEU A 777 -1.83 -32.56 -6.81
N VAL A 778 -2.30 -33.53 -6.02
CA VAL A 778 -2.83 -33.29 -4.67
C VAL A 778 -2.05 -34.09 -3.64
N ALA A 779 -1.91 -33.55 -2.43
CA ALA A 779 -1.30 -34.24 -1.29
C ALA A 779 -2.36 -34.49 -0.21
N LEU A 780 -2.68 -35.77 0.04
CA LEU A 780 -3.48 -36.23 1.17
C LEU A 780 -2.53 -36.55 2.33
N GLN A 781 -2.64 -35.88 3.47
CA GLN A 781 -1.64 -35.89 4.53
C GLN A 781 -2.30 -36.02 5.91
N GLY A 782 -1.72 -36.81 6.81
CA GLY A 782 -2.25 -37.07 8.16
C GLY A 782 -2.50 -38.56 8.43
N PRO A 783 -2.62 -38.99 9.69
CA PRO A 783 -2.77 -40.39 10.08
C PRO A 783 -4.00 -41.12 9.48
N ALA A 784 -5.06 -40.39 9.11
CA ALA A 784 -6.26 -40.99 8.46
C ALA A 784 -6.14 -41.07 6.92
N SER A 785 -5.02 -40.65 6.33
CA SER A 785 -4.85 -40.62 4.87
C SER A 785 -4.97 -42.00 4.22
N ALA A 786 -4.35 -43.03 4.82
CA ALA A 786 -4.40 -44.40 4.29
C ALA A 786 -5.80 -45.02 4.41
N SER A 787 -6.50 -44.81 5.53
CA SER A 787 -7.87 -45.32 5.73
C SER A 787 -8.91 -44.56 4.91
N ALA A 788 -8.66 -43.30 4.54
CA ALA A 788 -9.49 -42.56 3.60
C ALA A 788 -9.28 -42.99 2.14
N LEU A 789 -8.03 -43.29 1.74
CA LEU A 789 -7.69 -43.65 0.35
C LEU A 789 -7.94 -45.13 0.03
N GLN A 790 -7.70 -46.05 0.97
CA GLN A 790 -7.78 -47.50 0.73
C GLN A 790 -9.15 -47.99 0.22
N PRO A 791 -10.32 -47.53 0.73
CA PRO A 791 -11.62 -47.98 0.25
C PRO A 791 -11.91 -47.56 -1.20
N LEU A 792 -11.26 -46.50 -1.68
CA LEU A 792 -11.42 -45.93 -3.00
C LEU A 792 -10.63 -46.68 -4.07
N ILE A 793 -9.60 -47.46 -3.70
CA ILE A 793 -8.74 -48.15 -4.66
C ILE A 793 -9.49 -49.30 -5.32
N LYS A 794 -9.45 -49.34 -6.66
CA LYS A 794 -9.98 -50.43 -7.47
C LYS A 794 -9.22 -51.72 -7.14
N LYS A 795 -9.94 -52.72 -6.64
CA LYS A 795 -9.41 -54.06 -6.36
C LYS A 795 -9.16 -54.82 -7.67
N GLU A 796 -7.98 -54.64 -8.25
CA GLU A 796 -7.44 -55.51 -9.29
C GLU A 796 -6.83 -56.78 -8.64
N THR A 797 -6.57 -57.83 -9.41
CA THR A 797 -6.17 -59.16 -8.88
C THR A 797 -4.71 -59.28 -8.42
N SER A 798 -4.04 -58.17 -8.12
CA SER A 798 -2.67 -58.15 -7.60
C SER A 798 -2.59 -57.53 -6.20
N ALA A 799 -1.50 -57.83 -5.48
CA ALA A 799 -1.24 -57.28 -4.14
C ALA A 799 -1.02 -55.75 -4.14
N ASP A 800 -0.88 -55.12 -5.31
CA ASP A 800 -0.61 -53.69 -5.47
C ASP A 800 -1.75 -52.79 -4.97
N ALA A 801 -2.97 -53.32 -4.85
CA ALA A 801 -4.14 -52.58 -4.36
C ALA A 801 -4.12 -52.32 -2.83
N ASP A 802 -3.26 -52.99 -2.06
CA ASP A 802 -3.16 -52.85 -0.61
C ASP A 802 -2.10 -51.82 -0.19
N LEU A 803 -2.54 -50.68 0.35
CA LEU A 803 -1.70 -49.59 0.82
C LEU A 803 -0.89 -49.93 2.07
N SER A 804 -1.26 -50.94 2.87
CA SER A 804 -0.41 -51.39 3.98
C SER A 804 0.93 -51.93 3.48
N THR A 805 0.97 -52.47 2.27
CA THR A 805 2.21 -52.93 1.61
C THR A 805 2.94 -51.83 0.83
N LEU A 806 2.46 -50.58 0.86
CA LEU A 806 3.09 -49.42 0.21
C LEU A 806 3.75 -48.53 1.26
N HIS A 807 5.08 -48.59 1.39
CA HIS A 807 5.82 -47.90 2.46
C HIS A 807 6.19 -46.46 2.05
N PHE A 808 6.55 -45.62 3.02
CA PHE A 808 6.97 -44.24 2.76
C PHE A 808 8.13 -44.18 1.75
N GLY A 809 8.02 -43.26 0.79
CA GLY A 809 8.95 -43.12 -0.32
C GLY A 809 8.72 -44.11 -1.47
N GLN A 810 7.71 -44.98 -1.43
CA GLN A 810 7.32 -45.83 -2.56
C GLN A 810 6.12 -45.24 -3.34
N CYS A 811 5.91 -45.69 -4.57
CA CYS A 811 4.76 -45.32 -5.39
C CYS A 811 4.10 -46.51 -6.12
N ARG A 812 2.85 -46.36 -6.55
CA ARG A 812 2.14 -47.29 -7.45
C ARG A 812 1.29 -46.54 -8.46
N GLN A 813 0.96 -47.19 -9.58
CA GLN A 813 -0.01 -46.69 -10.54
C GLN A 813 -1.33 -47.45 -10.37
N LEU A 814 -2.35 -46.78 -9.82
CA LEU A 814 -3.61 -47.41 -9.40
C LEU A 814 -4.84 -46.67 -9.95
N HIS A 815 -5.96 -47.37 -10.10
CA HIS A 815 -7.25 -46.75 -10.37
C HIS A 815 -8.01 -46.50 -9.06
N LEU A 816 -8.79 -45.42 -9.01
CA LEU A 816 -9.83 -45.24 -7.97
C LEU A 816 -11.21 -45.59 -8.54
N ASN A 817 -12.13 -45.97 -7.67
CA ASN A 817 -13.54 -46.21 -7.96
C ASN A 817 -14.40 -45.04 -7.48
N PHE A 818 -15.41 -44.68 -8.26
CA PHE A 818 -16.40 -43.67 -7.93
C PHE A 818 -17.71 -44.30 -7.40
N PRO A 819 -18.56 -43.54 -6.68
CA PRO A 819 -19.82 -44.06 -6.13
C PRO A 819 -20.85 -44.48 -7.19
N ASP A 820 -20.68 -44.04 -8.43
CA ASP A 820 -21.49 -44.44 -9.60
C ASP A 820 -21.11 -45.83 -10.17
N GLY A 821 -20.09 -46.48 -9.60
CA GLY A 821 -19.58 -47.78 -10.06
C GLY A 821 -18.54 -47.69 -11.18
N SER A 822 -18.21 -46.49 -11.68
CA SER A 822 -17.11 -46.27 -12.62
C SER A 822 -15.75 -46.25 -11.91
N SER A 823 -14.66 -46.36 -12.68
CA SER A 823 -13.29 -46.14 -12.20
C SER A 823 -12.64 -44.96 -12.92
N THR A 824 -11.52 -44.45 -12.40
CA THR A 824 -10.71 -43.44 -13.10
C THR A 824 -10.29 -43.97 -14.48
N PRO A 825 -10.45 -43.18 -15.57
CA PRO A 825 -10.17 -43.66 -16.94
C PRO A 825 -8.68 -43.94 -17.18
N SER A 826 -7.81 -43.38 -16.35
CA SER A 826 -6.36 -43.61 -16.34
C SER A 826 -5.89 -43.95 -14.93
N ARG A 827 -4.75 -44.66 -14.83
CA ARG A 827 -4.11 -44.91 -13.54
C ARG A 827 -3.50 -43.62 -13.00
N LEU A 828 -3.78 -43.32 -11.73
CA LEU A 828 -3.15 -42.24 -10.98
C LEU A 828 -1.80 -42.73 -10.45
N LEU A 829 -0.77 -41.89 -10.49
CA LEU A 829 0.49 -42.20 -9.81
C LEU A 829 0.35 -41.74 -8.35
N ILE A 830 0.28 -42.72 -7.45
CA ILE A 830 0.11 -42.53 -6.00
C ILE A 830 1.45 -42.82 -5.33
N SER A 831 2.10 -41.79 -4.81
CA SER A 831 3.37 -41.87 -4.07
C SER A 831 3.10 -41.67 -2.58
N ARG A 832 3.62 -42.53 -1.69
CA ARG A 832 3.50 -42.35 -0.23
C ARG A 832 4.57 -41.37 0.26
N THR A 833 4.41 -40.12 -0.12
CA THR A 833 5.31 -38.99 0.13
C THR A 833 4.55 -37.83 0.78
N GLY A 834 5.29 -36.85 1.33
CA GLY A 834 4.64 -35.77 2.07
C GLY A 834 5.58 -34.67 2.56
N TYR A 835 4.99 -33.50 2.79
CA TYR A 835 5.65 -32.26 3.20
C TYR A 835 5.06 -31.72 4.52
N THR A 836 4.71 -32.63 5.44
CA THR A 836 4.03 -32.33 6.72
C THR A 836 4.66 -33.02 7.93
N GLY A 837 5.51 -34.03 7.69
CA GLY A 837 6.00 -34.96 8.72
C GLY A 837 5.00 -36.05 9.11
N GLU A 838 3.73 -35.96 8.70
CA GLU A 838 2.77 -37.05 8.88
C GLU A 838 2.96 -38.14 7.82
N ASP A 839 2.26 -39.26 8.00
CA ASP A 839 1.98 -40.18 6.89
C ASP A 839 1.10 -39.50 5.83
N GLY A 840 1.16 -39.97 4.59
CA GLY A 840 0.39 -39.38 3.51
C GLY A 840 0.81 -39.81 2.11
N PHE A 841 0.01 -39.38 1.14
CA PHE A 841 0.16 -39.70 -0.27
C PHE A 841 0.08 -38.44 -1.13
N GLU A 842 0.93 -38.36 -2.16
CA GLU A 842 0.82 -37.43 -3.27
C GLU A 842 0.25 -38.18 -4.49
N ILE A 843 -0.80 -37.63 -5.10
CA ILE A 843 -1.59 -38.26 -6.14
C ILE A 843 -1.51 -37.40 -7.40
N SER A 844 -0.76 -37.89 -8.39
CA SER A 844 -0.59 -37.27 -9.71
C SER A 844 -1.69 -37.76 -10.66
N ILE A 845 -2.54 -36.82 -11.10
CA ILE A 845 -3.81 -37.08 -11.79
C ILE A 845 -3.70 -36.63 -13.25
N PRO A 846 -3.74 -37.56 -14.24
CA PRO A 846 -3.79 -37.21 -15.66
C PRO A 846 -5.07 -36.47 -16.03
N THR A 847 -4.99 -35.50 -16.94
CA THR A 847 -6.15 -34.77 -17.48
C THR A 847 -6.43 -35.05 -18.95
N ASP A 848 -5.65 -35.92 -19.60
CA ASP A 848 -5.73 -36.20 -21.04
C ASP A 848 -7.06 -36.84 -21.48
N SER A 849 -7.65 -37.65 -20.60
CA SER A 849 -8.84 -38.47 -20.87
C SER A 849 -10.13 -37.93 -20.25
N ASP A 850 -10.03 -37.13 -19.19
CA ASP A 850 -11.12 -36.41 -18.53
C ASP A 850 -10.55 -35.17 -17.82
N ALA A 851 -10.84 -33.98 -18.35
CA ALA A 851 -10.35 -32.72 -17.78
C ALA A 851 -10.96 -32.38 -16.41
N ASN A 852 -12.11 -32.99 -16.07
CA ASN A 852 -12.75 -32.86 -14.75
C ASN A 852 -12.27 -33.91 -13.75
N LEU A 853 -11.42 -34.87 -14.17
CA LEU A 853 -10.92 -35.94 -13.30
C LEU A 853 -10.25 -35.42 -12.01
N PRO A 854 -9.43 -34.34 -12.02
CA PRO A 854 -8.89 -33.76 -10.79
C PRO A 854 -10.00 -33.38 -9.80
N ARG A 855 -11.00 -32.61 -10.25
CA ARG A 855 -12.14 -32.19 -9.44
C ARG A 855 -12.89 -33.40 -8.87
N ARG A 856 -13.24 -34.38 -9.72
CA ARG A 856 -13.94 -35.61 -9.31
C ARG A 856 -13.16 -36.39 -8.24
N VAL A 857 -11.83 -36.47 -8.37
CA VAL A 857 -10.96 -37.15 -7.38
C VAL A 857 -10.85 -36.36 -6.08
N ALA A 858 -10.80 -35.02 -6.12
CA ALA A 858 -10.83 -34.22 -4.89
C ALA A 858 -12.18 -34.32 -4.17
N GLU A 859 -13.30 -34.21 -4.89
CA GLU A 859 -14.66 -34.42 -4.37
C GLU A 859 -14.82 -35.80 -3.71
N LEU A 860 -14.29 -36.86 -4.35
CA LEU A 860 -14.26 -38.22 -3.81
C LEU A 860 -13.44 -38.33 -2.52
N LEU A 861 -12.32 -37.60 -2.41
CA LEU A 861 -11.48 -37.63 -1.22
C LEU A 861 -12.11 -36.87 -0.05
N ILE A 862 -12.71 -35.70 -0.30
CA ILE A 862 -13.38 -34.90 0.75
C ILE A 862 -14.79 -35.41 1.11
N SER A 863 -15.34 -36.41 0.40
CA SER A 863 -16.56 -37.08 0.85
C SER A 863 -16.36 -37.93 2.10
N ASN A 864 -15.11 -38.22 2.48
CA ASN A 864 -14.76 -38.81 3.76
C ASN A 864 -14.73 -37.72 4.86
N PRO A 865 -15.52 -37.83 5.95
CA PRO A 865 -15.65 -36.79 6.96
C PRO A 865 -14.39 -36.55 7.83
N ASP A 866 -13.36 -37.40 7.72
CA ASP A 866 -12.06 -37.18 8.35
C ASP A 866 -11.07 -36.43 7.44
N VAL A 867 -11.40 -36.23 6.16
CA VAL A 867 -10.61 -35.46 5.19
C VAL A 867 -11.15 -34.04 5.07
N LYS A 868 -10.29 -33.04 5.23
CA LYS A 868 -10.62 -31.62 4.96
C LYS A 868 -9.66 -30.96 3.99
N LEU A 869 -10.07 -29.85 3.38
CA LEU A 869 -9.16 -29.05 2.56
C LEU A 869 -8.21 -28.23 3.44
N ALA A 870 -6.94 -28.15 3.06
CA ALA A 870 -5.92 -27.37 3.78
C ALA A 870 -5.08 -26.50 2.84
N GLY A 871 -4.74 -25.30 3.32
CA GLY A 871 -4.08 -24.25 2.53
C GLY A 871 -2.62 -24.03 2.92
N LEU A 872 -1.98 -23.09 2.21
CA LEU A 872 -0.55 -22.76 2.36
C LEU A 872 -0.13 -22.45 3.81
N ALA A 873 -0.99 -21.81 4.62
CA ALA A 873 -0.68 -21.47 6.01
C ALA A 873 -0.61 -22.69 6.95
N ALA A 874 -1.39 -23.74 6.66
CA ALA A 874 -1.25 -25.02 7.35
C ALA A 874 0.01 -25.77 6.87
N ARG A 875 0.26 -25.76 5.55
CA ARG A 875 1.46 -26.38 4.94
C ARG A 875 2.77 -25.85 5.53
N ASP A 876 2.93 -24.52 5.63
CA ASP A 876 4.15 -23.90 6.17
C ASP A 876 4.37 -24.17 7.67
N SER A 877 3.30 -24.27 8.47
CA SER A 877 3.43 -24.60 9.89
C SER A 877 3.72 -26.09 10.12
N LEU A 878 3.13 -27.00 9.33
CA LEU A 878 3.39 -28.44 9.40
C LEU A 878 4.82 -28.79 8.98
N ARG A 879 5.29 -28.26 7.84
CA ARG A 879 6.64 -28.51 7.32
C ARG A 879 7.73 -27.99 8.25
N LEU A 880 7.51 -26.85 8.90
CA LEU A 880 8.48 -26.24 9.82
C LEU A 880 8.66 -27.12 11.07
N GLU A 881 7.56 -27.53 11.69
CA GLU A 881 7.57 -28.50 12.79
C GLU A 881 8.28 -29.82 12.39
N ALA A 882 8.09 -30.26 11.14
CA ALA A 882 8.74 -31.43 10.56
C ALA A 882 10.21 -31.21 10.12
N GLY A 883 10.82 -30.05 10.40
CA GLY A 883 12.24 -29.79 10.12
C GLY A 883 12.58 -29.52 8.64
N MET A 884 11.57 -29.47 7.76
CA MET A 884 11.71 -29.42 6.31
C MET A 884 12.06 -28.02 5.79
N CYS A 885 13.03 -27.95 4.88
CA CYS A 885 13.42 -26.71 4.21
C CYS A 885 12.29 -26.18 3.32
N LEU A 886 12.22 -24.86 3.19
CA LEU A 886 11.50 -24.17 2.11
C LEU A 886 12.53 -23.46 1.23
N TYR A 887 12.56 -23.76 -0.08
CA TYR A 887 13.47 -23.09 -1.02
C TYR A 887 13.20 -21.58 -1.10
N GLY A 888 14.26 -20.79 -1.23
CA GLY A 888 14.21 -19.33 -1.25
C GLY A 888 14.20 -18.68 0.15
N HIS A 889 14.03 -19.49 1.20
CA HIS A 889 14.00 -19.07 2.60
C HIS A 889 15.08 -19.80 3.43
N ASP A 890 14.99 -21.14 3.54
CA ASP A 890 15.93 -21.95 4.33
C ASP A 890 17.11 -22.48 3.52
N ILE A 891 16.98 -22.54 2.19
CA ILE A 891 18.00 -22.99 1.24
C ILE A 891 17.93 -22.17 -0.05
N SER A 892 19.08 -21.91 -0.64
CA SER A 892 19.20 -21.27 -1.95
C SER A 892 20.55 -21.63 -2.59
N LEU A 893 20.87 -21.01 -3.72
CA LEU A 893 22.15 -21.15 -4.41
C LEU A 893 23.37 -20.75 -3.55
N SER A 894 23.20 -19.96 -2.46
CA SER A 894 24.29 -19.65 -1.51
C SER A 894 24.52 -20.72 -0.42
N GLU A 895 23.76 -21.81 -0.42
CA GLU A 895 23.83 -22.89 0.55
C GLU A 895 24.11 -24.23 -0.15
N THR A 896 25.10 -24.97 0.36
CA THR A 896 25.34 -26.37 -0.02
C THR A 896 24.51 -27.31 0.87
N PRO A 897 24.22 -28.57 0.45
CA PRO A 897 23.49 -29.51 1.30
C PRO A 897 24.12 -29.74 2.70
N PRO A 898 25.47 -29.84 2.87
CA PRO A 898 26.08 -29.93 4.20
C PRO A 898 25.89 -28.68 5.08
N VAL A 899 25.86 -27.48 4.48
CA VAL A 899 25.55 -26.21 5.19
C VAL A 899 24.07 -26.20 5.63
N ALA A 900 23.17 -26.62 4.75
CA ALA A 900 21.72 -26.69 4.99
C ALA A 900 21.27 -27.79 5.97
N GLY A 901 22.19 -28.60 6.50
CA GLY A 901 21.86 -29.79 7.30
C GLY A 901 21.31 -30.96 6.48
N LEU A 902 21.24 -30.82 5.16
CA LEU A 902 20.79 -31.83 4.19
C LEU A 902 21.91 -32.77 3.75
N GLY A 903 23.09 -32.75 4.38
CA GLY A 903 24.23 -33.62 4.05
C GLY A 903 23.98 -35.14 4.13
N TRP A 904 22.76 -35.57 4.45
CA TRP A 904 22.29 -36.95 4.33
C TRP A 904 21.80 -37.32 2.92
N VAL A 905 21.38 -36.35 2.08
CA VAL A 905 20.93 -36.62 0.68
C VAL A 905 22.07 -37.05 -0.24
N VAL A 906 23.33 -36.83 0.17
CA VAL A 906 24.51 -37.32 -0.55
C VAL A 906 24.68 -38.81 -0.26
N GLY A 907 24.53 -39.66 -1.28
CA GLY A 907 24.61 -41.12 -1.14
C GLY A 907 25.94 -41.60 -0.54
N LYS A 908 25.94 -42.68 0.26
CA LYS A 908 27.13 -43.09 1.05
C LYS A 908 28.31 -43.50 0.17
N ASP A 909 28.01 -44.32 -0.83
CA ASP A 909 28.81 -44.77 -1.98
C ASP A 909 29.38 -43.62 -2.85
N ARG A 910 28.79 -42.42 -2.75
CA ARG A 910 29.21 -41.21 -3.47
C ARG A 910 30.09 -40.27 -2.63
N ARG A 911 30.36 -40.62 -1.36
CA ARG A 911 31.13 -39.76 -0.43
C ARG A 911 32.64 -39.97 -0.50
N ASP A 912 33.09 -41.11 -1.00
CA ASP A 912 34.50 -41.43 -1.16
C ASP A 912 35.05 -40.76 -2.44
N PRO A 913 36.00 -39.82 -2.38
CA PRO A 913 36.53 -39.14 -3.57
C PRO A 913 37.31 -40.04 -4.55
N SER A 914 37.60 -41.29 -4.18
CA SER A 914 38.17 -42.30 -5.09
C SER A 914 37.12 -43.08 -5.88
N SER A 915 35.85 -43.05 -5.44
CA SER A 915 34.73 -43.72 -6.11
C SER A 915 34.40 -43.02 -7.44
N PRO A 916 34.24 -43.76 -8.56
CA PRO A 916 33.73 -43.18 -9.81
C PRO A 916 32.37 -42.49 -9.64
N LEU A 917 31.56 -42.96 -8.69
CA LEU A 917 30.24 -42.41 -8.36
C LEU A 917 30.31 -41.07 -7.62
N SER A 918 31.47 -40.67 -7.08
CA SER A 918 31.62 -39.39 -6.35
C SER A 918 31.56 -38.15 -7.25
N LYS A 919 31.45 -38.33 -8.57
CA LYS A 919 31.37 -37.28 -9.57
C LYS A 919 29.93 -36.79 -9.71
N PHE A 920 29.63 -35.67 -9.07
CA PHE A 920 28.40 -34.90 -9.23
C PHE A 920 28.73 -33.40 -9.18
N ASN A 921 27.80 -32.57 -9.65
CA ASN A 921 27.89 -31.12 -9.62
C ASN A 921 28.26 -30.61 -8.21
N GLY A 922 29.34 -29.82 -8.09
CA GLY A 922 29.81 -29.28 -6.81
C GLY A 922 30.44 -30.28 -5.83
N ALA A 923 30.70 -31.54 -6.22
CA ALA A 923 31.31 -32.54 -5.34
C ALA A 923 32.66 -32.10 -4.73
N SER A 924 33.45 -31.30 -5.47
CA SER A 924 34.70 -30.68 -5.01
C SER A 924 34.53 -29.83 -3.75
N THR A 925 33.38 -29.16 -3.59
CA THR A 925 33.03 -28.37 -2.40
C THR A 925 32.33 -29.23 -1.34
N ILE A 926 31.39 -30.08 -1.78
CA ILE A 926 30.49 -30.83 -0.89
C ILE A 926 31.21 -31.97 -0.15
N LEU A 927 32.13 -32.69 -0.79
CA LEU A 927 32.80 -33.84 -0.18
C LEU A 927 33.74 -33.43 0.98
N PRO A 928 34.58 -32.37 0.88
CA PRO A 928 35.33 -31.84 2.03
C PRO A 928 34.44 -31.30 3.16
N GLN A 929 33.25 -30.80 2.83
CA GLN A 929 32.26 -30.37 3.81
C GLN A 929 31.63 -31.53 4.60
N LEU A 930 31.47 -32.70 3.98
CA LEU A 930 31.04 -33.93 4.66
C LEU A 930 32.17 -34.61 5.44
N ALA A 931 33.39 -34.63 4.89
CA ALA A 931 34.53 -35.34 5.46
C ALA A 931 35.20 -34.62 6.64
N SER A 932 35.07 -33.29 6.76
CA SER A 932 35.67 -32.52 7.87
C SER A 932 34.84 -31.28 8.26
N PRO A 933 33.53 -31.42 8.56
CA PRO A 933 32.62 -30.28 8.75
C PRO A 933 33.06 -29.27 9.81
N ALA A 934 33.82 -29.68 10.83
CA ALA A 934 34.38 -28.77 11.85
C ALA A 934 35.46 -27.81 11.31
N LYS A 935 36.10 -28.14 10.17
CA LYS A 935 37.14 -27.33 9.50
C LYS A 935 36.59 -26.56 8.30
N THR A 936 35.54 -27.05 7.65
CA THR A 936 35.09 -26.60 6.32
C THR A 936 33.74 -25.89 6.28
N LEU A 937 32.90 -26.00 7.33
CA LEU A 937 31.65 -25.25 7.44
C LEU A 937 31.86 -24.00 8.30
N THR A 938 31.45 -22.82 7.80
CA THR A 938 31.46 -21.55 8.56
C THR A 938 30.15 -21.30 9.30
N ARG A 939 29.04 -21.79 8.76
CA ARG A 939 27.68 -21.75 9.33
C ARG A 939 26.92 -23.06 9.05
N ARG A 940 25.84 -23.33 9.78
CA ARG A 940 24.95 -24.49 9.60
C ARG A 940 23.50 -24.13 9.94
N ARG A 941 22.53 -24.68 9.20
CA ARG A 941 21.09 -24.56 9.53
C ARG A 941 20.77 -25.40 10.77
N VAL A 942 20.08 -24.80 11.74
CA VAL A 942 19.55 -25.48 12.93
C VAL A 942 18.12 -24.98 13.26
N GLY A 943 17.45 -25.69 14.16
CA GLY A 943 16.20 -25.24 14.78
C GLY A 943 16.46 -24.44 16.05
N PHE A 944 15.52 -23.55 16.38
CA PHE A 944 15.48 -22.74 17.60
C PHE A 944 14.09 -22.83 18.23
N THR A 945 14.05 -23.02 19.55
CA THR A 945 12.86 -22.74 20.35
C THR A 945 13.08 -21.39 21.02
N VAL A 946 12.16 -20.43 20.83
CA VAL A 946 12.32 -19.02 21.23
C VAL A 946 11.38 -18.70 22.40
N GLU A 947 11.86 -17.93 23.37
CA GLU A 947 11.04 -17.51 24.51
C GLU A 947 9.77 -16.73 24.12
N GLY A 948 8.81 -16.73 25.04
CA GLY A 948 7.46 -16.19 24.84
C GLY A 948 7.42 -14.71 24.41
N GLY A 949 6.54 -14.42 23.45
CA GLY A 949 6.38 -13.11 22.84
C GLY A 949 6.02 -13.23 21.36
N ALA A 950 6.31 -12.19 20.58
CA ALA A 950 6.20 -12.28 19.12
C ALA A 950 7.18 -13.36 18.58
N PRO A 951 6.80 -14.13 17.55
CA PRO A 951 7.69 -15.08 16.91
C PRO A 951 8.89 -14.38 16.28
N ALA A 952 10.05 -15.05 16.32
CA ALA A 952 11.12 -14.73 15.39
C ALA A 952 10.63 -14.99 13.95
N ARG A 953 10.99 -14.09 13.03
CA ARG A 953 10.66 -14.19 11.61
C ARG A 953 11.96 -14.18 10.79
N GLU A 954 11.83 -14.53 9.52
CA GLU A 954 12.87 -14.39 8.50
C GLU A 954 13.64 -13.06 8.63
N GLY A 955 14.96 -13.11 8.52
CA GLY A 955 15.85 -11.96 8.65
C GLY A 955 16.08 -11.48 10.10
N ALA A 956 15.47 -12.09 11.12
CA ALA A 956 15.78 -11.78 12.51
C ALA A 956 17.21 -12.22 12.85
N VAL A 957 18.01 -11.30 13.37
CA VAL A 957 19.42 -11.53 13.71
C VAL A 957 19.53 -12.39 14.97
N ILE A 958 20.40 -13.38 14.91
CA ILE A 958 20.81 -14.22 16.04
C ILE A 958 22.12 -13.67 16.58
N VAL A 959 22.17 -13.39 17.88
CA VAL A 959 23.33 -12.81 18.58
C VAL A 959 23.81 -13.72 19.70
N ASP A 960 25.07 -13.56 20.11
CA ASP A 960 25.57 -14.16 21.33
C ASP A 960 24.74 -13.69 22.54
N LEU A 961 24.38 -14.61 23.43
CA LEU A 961 23.56 -14.30 24.59
C LEU A 961 24.36 -13.59 25.71
N ALA A 962 25.70 -13.73 25.72
CA ALA A 962 26.56 -13.14 26.73
C ALA A 962 26.70 -11.61 26.61
N ASP A 963 26.65 -11.07 25.38
CA ASP A 963 26.73 -9.62 25.14
C ASP A 963 25.46 -9.01 24.50
N GLY A 964 24.56 -9.84 23.96
CA GLY A 964 23.31 -9.44 23.30
C GLY A 964 23.51 -8.65 21.99
N LYS A 965 24.71 -8.68 21.39
CA LYS A 965 25.15 -7.79 20.32
C LYS A 965 25.95 -8.48 19.21
N THR A 966 26.85 -9.40 19.55
CA THR A 966 27.73 -10.03 18.56
C THR A 966 26.89 -10.94 17.66
N GLU A 967 26.80 -10.62 16.36
CA GLU A 967 26.02 -11.43 15.42
C GLU A 967 26.66 -12.81 15.22
N VAL A 968 25.86 -13.85 15.43
CA VAL A 968 26.25 -15.27 15.27
C VAL A 968 25.38 -16.03 14.27
N GLY A 969 24.33 -15.41 13.72
CA GLY A 969 23.46 -16.06 12.75
C GLY A 969 22.25 -15.24 12.31
N VAL A 970 21.38 -15.85 11.52
CA VAL A 970 20.12 -15.26 11.03
C VAL A 970 19.01 -16.31 10.92
N VAL A 971 17.79 -15.93 11.31
CA VAL A 971 16.58 -16.74 11.16
C VAL A 971 16.11 -16.74 9.70
N THR A 972 15.77 -17.92 9.18
CA THR A 972 15.26 -18.13 7.82
C THR A 972 13.74 -18.32 7.80
N SER A 973 13.21 -19.15 8.70
CA SER A 973 11.76 -19.40 8.85
C SER A 973 11.37 -19.33 10.32
N GLY A 974 10.14 -18.91 10.66
CA GLY A 974 9.69 -18.95 12.06
C GLY A 974 8.25 -18.51 12.30
N LEU A 975 7.56 -19.20 13.21
CA LEU A 975 6.14 -19.05 13.56
C LEU A 975 5.81 -19.71 14.93
N PRO A 976 4.68 -19.37 15.57
CA PRO A 976 4.18 -20.14 16.71
C PRO A 976 3.64 -21.50 16.24
N SER A 977 4.15 -22.58 16.82
CA SER A 977 3.75 -23.97 16.52
C SER A 977 2.35 -24.28 17.08
N PRO A 978 1.38 -24.68 16.24
CA PRO A 978 0.06 -25.12 16.71
C PRO A 978 0.10 -26.39 17.57
N THR A 979 1.03 -27.30 17.28
CA THR A 979 1.18 -28.57 18.02
C THR A 979 1.79 -28.33 19.41
N LEU A 980 2.81 -27.45 19.52
CA LEU A 980 3.48 -27.10 20.77
C LEU A 980 2.80 -25.95 21.54
N GLY A 981 1.46 -25.88 21.50
CA GLY A 981 0.67 -24.94 22.29
C GLY A 981 0.91 -23.45 21.99
N GLY A 982 1.41 -23.10 20.80
CA GLY A 982 1.79 -21.74 20.43
C GLY A 982 3.25 -21.38 20.69
N THR A 983 4.08 -22.33 21.12
CA THR A 983 5.54 -22.13 21.31
C THR A 983 6.19 -21.61 20.03
N ASN A 984 6.98 -20.54 20.13
CA ASN A 984 7.68 -19.95 19.00
C ASN A 984 8.83 -20.85 18.53
N ILE A 985 8.73 -21.40 17.32
CA ILE A 985 9.79 -22.19 16.67
C ILE A 985 10.34 -21.46 15.45
N ALA A 986 11.63 -21.64 15.17
CA ALA A 986 12.30 -21.03 14.04
C ALA A 986 13.44 -21.89 13.48
N MET A 987 13.69 -21.79 12.18
CA MET A 987 14.93 -22.25 11.54
C MET A 987 15.87 -21.07 11.34
N GLY A 988 17.18 -21.33 11.30
CA GLY A 988 18.15 -20.32 10.93
C GLY A 988 19.56 -20.86 10.76
N TYR A 989 20.41 -20.07 10.14
CA TYR A 989 21.84 -20.35 10.03
C TYR A 989 22.60 -19.78 11.21
N ILE A 990 23.36 -20.62 11.90
CA ILE A 990 24.24 -20.21 13.00
C ILE A 990 25.71 -20.54 12.70
N LYS A 991 26.62 -19.70 13.21
CA LYS A 991 28.07 -19.83 13.16
C LYS A 991 28.53 -21.20 13.68
N GLN A 992 29.52 -21.78 12.99
CA GLN A 992 30.07 -23.07 13.35
C GLN A 992 30.63 -23.08 14.78
N GLY A 993 30.35 -24.17 15.51
CA GLY A 993 30.65 -24.29 16.95
C GLY A 993 29.41 -24.11 17.83
N LEU A 994 28.49 -23.20 17.47
CA LEU A 994 27.27 -22.90 18.23
C LEU A 994 26.04 -23.73 17.81
N HIS A 995 26.18 -24.60 16.80
CA HIS A 995 25.08 -25.43 16.27
C HIS A 995 24.66 -26.62 17.18
N LYS A 996 25.16 -26.71 18.42
CA LYS A 996 24.95 -27.88 19.30
C LYS A 996 23.57 -27.80 19.96
N LYS A 997 22.91 -28.96 20.13
CA LYS A 997 21.67 -29.06 20.93
C LYS A 997 21.90 -28.43 22.32
N GLY A 998 20.99 -27.55 22.73
CA GLY A 998 21.04 -26.90 24.03
C GLY A 998 21.92 -25.64 24.09
N THR A 999 22.61 -25.24 23.02
CA THR A 999 23.27 -23.94 22.98
C THR A 999 22.24 -22.81 23.08
N GLU A 1000 22.43 -21.91 24.04
CA GLU A 1000 21.57 -20.75 24.23
C GLU A 1000 22.11 -19.55 23.42
N VAL A 1001 21.20 -18.79 22.81
CA VAL A 1001 21.51 -17.61 21.99
C VAL A 1001 20.47 -16.51 22.22
N GLY A 1002 20.80 -15.28 21.83
CA GLY A 1002 19.82 -14.22 21.68
C GLY A 1002 19.26 -14.17 20.25
N ILE A 1003 18.00 -13.77 20.10
CA ILE A 1003 17.40 -13.42 18.80
C ILE A 1003 16.74 -12.04 18.94
N LEU A 1004 17.05 -11.12 18.02
CA LEU A 1004 16.56 -9.74 18.04
C LEU A 1004 15.17 -9.61 17.41
N VAL A 1005 14.14 -10.04 18.13
CA VAL A 1005 12.75 -9.96 17.69
C VAL A 1005 12.19 -8.56 17.95
N ARG A 1006 11.90 -7.79 16.89
CA ARG A 1006 11.36 -6.42 16.98
C ARG A 1006 12.19 -5.50 17.89
N LYS A 1007 13.52 -5.55 17.73
CA LYS A 1007 14.53 -4.85 18.55
C LYS A 1007 14.56 -5.23 20.04
N LYS A 1008 13.80 -6.24 20.48
CA LYS A 1008 13.92 -6.84 21.81
C LYS A 1008 14.71 -8.14 21.73
N LEU A 1009 15.73 -8.27 22.57
CA LEU A 1009 16.44 -9.53 22.76
C LEU A 1009 15.47 -10.58 23.34
N ARG A 1010 15.34 -11.72 22.66
CA ARG A 1010 14.67 -12.91 23.17
C ARG A 1010 15.69 -14.02 23.29
N LYS A 1011 15.78 -14.67 24.44
CA LYS A 1011 16.58 -15.88 24.56
C LYS A 1011 15.93 -17.00 23.76
N ALA A 1012 16.76 -17.83 23.13
CA ALA A 1012 16.36 -18.98 22.37
C ALA A 1012 17.38 -20.11 22.56
N THR A 1013 16.93 -21.35 22.37
CA THR A 1013 17.76 -22.54 22.55
C THR A 1013 17.81 -23.34 21.25
N VAL A 1014 19.03 -23.67 20.80
CA VAL A 1014 19.26 -24.53 19.64
C VAL A 1014 18.63 -25.90 19.89
N THR A 1015 17.61 -26.19 19.11
CA THR A 1015 16.70 -27.34 19.26
C THR A 1015 16.91 -28.30 18.08
N PRO A 1016 16.88 -29.63 18.30
CA PRO A 1016 16.91 -30.60 17.20
C PRO A 1016 15.71 -30.40 16.25
N MET A 1017 15.87 -30.83 15.01
CA MET A 1017 14.79 -30.91 14.04
C MET A 1017 14.60 -32.38 13.63
N PRO A 1018 13.36 -32.87 13.45
CA PRO A 1018 12.10 -32.14 13.61
C PRO A 1018 11.76 -31.82 15.08
N TRP A 1019 10.82 -30.90 15.31
CA TRP A 1019 10.22 -30.63 16.62
C TRP A 1019 9.12 -31.65 16.94
N ILE A 1020 8.35 -32.06 15.93
CA ILE A 1020 7.33 -33.10 16.00
C ILE A 1020 7.84 -34.30 15.21
N GLU A 1021 7.97 -35.45 15.85
CA GLU A 1021 8.53 -36.65 15.22
C GLU A 1021 7.71 -37.10 14.00
N SER A 1022 8.40 -37.38 12.89
CA SER A 1022 7.74 -37.69 11.62
C SER A 1022 7.13 -39.08 11.61
N LYS A 1023 5.80 -39.17 11.48
CA LYS A 1023 5.01 -40.41 11.50
C LYS A 1023 5.01 -41.15 10.15
N PHE A 1024 6.13 -41.13 9.43
CA PHE A 1024 6.25 -41.77 8.10
C PHE A 1024 6.07 -43.29 8.21
N TYR A 1025 5.07 -43.84 7.51
CA TYR A 1025 4.77 -45.27 7.55
C TYR A 1025 5.88 -46.12 6.91
N ARG A 1026 6.30 -47.22 7.56
CA ARG A 1026 7.47 -48.03 7.14
C ARG A 1026 7.24 -49.55 7.20
N GLY A 1027 5.99 -49.98 7.36
CA GLY A 1027 5.60 -51.31 7.82
C GLY A 1027 4.98 -51.21 9.21
#